data_AF-A0A2T5DC75-F1
#
_entry.id   AF-A0A2T5DC75-F1
#
_cell.length_a   1.000
_cell.length_b   1.000
_cell.length_c   1.000
_cell.angle_alpha   90.00
_cell.angle_beta   90.00
_cell.angle_gamma   90.00
#
_symmetry.space_group_name_H-M   'P 1'
#
loop_
_entity.id
_entity.type
_entity.pdbx_description
1 polymer ?
#
loop_
_entity_poly.entity_id
_entity_poly.type
_entity_poly.pdbx_seq_one_letter_code
_entity_poly.pdbx_strand_id
1 'polypeptide(L)'
;MKKRNYFIVFCLFSLFFVTYFYFQKGKTVAANEEATIEVLNNEYGKVSIRKIDRQLTVVYRLNEQTQENRFLFQLHPKDAPETNLLSSYVSQEYQEYTDEQQRKWLAGDFSQAIEEKELTIELPSTSKEFQLNIQIEEKTGQLLLSDPASFSFSIDNENQETAQTSEPTSETTTSSENSEVSDDSSIAKNEYRPFEQPKLFNEQLKPKGLATIEPEYTTDEQGTYPQAMWQPENDENVRNHQGNRHGQSQWDGLTNWDGDPTNQNNSYIEYGGEKEEADYAIRKFAKETATPGLFDLYLNVRGNTQKNIPPLDVVLVVDWSGSMNEDNRIIEVKNGIDRFVDTLSESGVTEKINLGYVGFSSEGYDNRTIPIAGFDSVKEEIQAATPDSTSGGTFTQNGLRQAGEMLSEQNGHKKVIVLLTDGVPTCSYHVSSVVTEEDVSYYGATFSNQVDHPEYTSKISPPYLVPVRDQYSQWRWINSTFTATIGEAMALKQRGIEIHGLGIQLQGDETEGITKEEVERRMRKMVSTGEDGTAYYESANESTDIADYLAKKAVQLSGTVVDGKITDPIIDPFVYQPDSASVTSVGTTPLSIEPLLSIDGQTINVDKIYLEKGQEIQLHYQVRLQTESKMFETDTWYQMNGQTIFQPTSNPDVLAKFGVPSAKAPGVSLDFFKEWEEFDQDTTTRPEKVIYEIKRTGITETSSWESGYVQLSKPEEENTNVWERTNITKLLASSEASRETLSLPKHNNQGQEFHYEAVNELDVPGYQSEKVNATTWKNKKQFVPLDLKITKKTSSADHLLKGAVFQLTIEGQEIQLIDHEDGTYSLPEGTRLEKGKSYTLTEISAPAGHEKSEKQAWEIAISDNGEVTVDKQQATVTDQVIQLTIENPFADLPIAIRKYTEKDKQKINLAGATFALQIKGETGTYHTLKEEVTASSGLAEFVIQKAGEYRLVETAGPLGYDTIPGNYEFKVDPYGTILYDGENVEEDTVWTLTHMNQIKPFDLTVLKQTDTGQVLKGAVFRLSGSDGQVELPNDDKATDTFVFENLKPGEYTLEEIKTPEGYLGLEQPVQIVIQTDGKVTVDGEPSEIQLQTDHTNNQIHLVITNQALIPLPETGGSGRLGFLLLGILAIVSFVVYLRGMRRGGISS
;
A
#
# COMPACT_ATOMS: atom_id res chain seq x y z
N MET A 1 26.40 39.08 44.26
CA MET A 1 26.55 40.51 44.63
C MET A 1 25.56 41.34 43.82
N LYS A 2 24.68 42.05 44.53
CA LYS A 2 23.83 43.22 44.18
C LYS A 2 23.62 43.55 42.68
N LYS A 3 22.38 43.37 42.14
CA LYS A 3 21.17 44.26 42.19
C LYS A 3 21.18 45.26 40.99
N ARG A 4 20.17 45.44 40.14
CA ARG A 4 18.67 45.44 40.16
C ARG A 4 18.23 45.40 38.67
N ASN A 5 17.02 45.04 38.21
CA ASN A 5 15.77 44.54 38.77
C ASN A 5 14.84 44.15 37.58
N TYR A 6 14.17 43.01 37.71
CA TYR A 6 12.77 42.62 37.40
C TYR A 6 12.00 43.20 36.19
N PHE A 7 10.99 42.56 35.58
CA PHE A 7 10.43 41.20 35.45
C PHE A 7 9.07 41.44 34.74
N ILE A 8 8.89 40.84 33.56
CA ILE A 8 7.70 40.26 32.92
C ILE A 8 6.30 40.54 33.55
N VAL A 9 5.28 40.83 32.73
CA VAL A 9 3.99 40.07 32.57
C VAL A 9 2.85 40.88 31.89
N PHE A 10 2.40 40.32 30.75
CA PHE A 10 1.05 40.18 30.15
C PHE A 10 0.07 41.35 29.89
N CYS A 11 -0.24 41.47 28.60
CA CYS A 11 -1.57 41.33 27.95
C CYS A 11 -2.79 42.06 28.52
N LEU A 12 -3.38 42.93 27.69
CA LEU A 12 -4.68 42.67 27.03
C LEU A 12 -5.00 43.75 25.97
N PHE A 13 -5.08 43.29 24.71
CA PHE A 13 -6.10 43.58 23.69
C PHE A 13 -6.59 45.04 23.47
N SER A 14 -6.31 45.61 22.30
CA SER A 14 -7.29 45.70 21.19
C SER A 14 -6.80 46.57 20.01
N LEU A 15 -6.83 45.95 18.82
CA LEU A 15 -7.18 46.46 17.47
C LEU A 15 -6.27 47.46 16.67
N PHE A 16 -6.01 46.99 15.43
CA PHE A 16 -5.76 47.67 14.13
C PHE A 16 -4.39 48.35 13.92
N PHE A 17 -3.39 47.76 13.24
CA PHE A 17 -3.29 47.25 11.85
C PHE A 17 -3.61 48.31 10.78
N VAL A 18 -2.57 48.85 10.12
CA VAL A 18 -2.48 49.25 8.69
C VAL A 18 -1.15 49.99 8.44
N THR A 19 -0.51 49.68 7.30
CA THR A 19 0.68 50.29 6.66
C THR A 19 2.08 49.92 7.17
N TYR A 20 2.59 48.82 6.64
CA TYR A 20 4.01 48.69 6.30
C TYR A 20 4.11 48.05 4.91
N PHE A 21 5.13 48.45 4.16
CA PHE A 21 5.49 48.08 2.77
C PHE A 21 4.94 48.98 1.66
N TYR A 22 5.77 49.95 1.24
CA TYR A 22 5.94 50.30 -0.16
C TYR A 22 7.35 50.88 -0.37
N PHE A 23 8.14 50.21 -1.22
CA PHE A 23 9.21 50.69 -2.12
C PHE A 23 10.40 49.73 -2.23
N GLN A 24 10.29 48.76 -3.15
CA GLN A 24 11.32 48.56 -4.17
C GLN A 24 10.61 48.47 -5.53
N LYS A 25 10.80 49.48 -6.38
CA LYS A 25 10.40 49.44 -7.78
C LYS A 25 11.44 48.59 -8.54
N GLY A 26 11.06 47.38 -8.95
CA GLY A 26 11.75 46.64 -10.01
C GLY A 26 11.50 47.34 -11.36
N LYS A 27 12.55 47.51 -12.16
CA LYS A 27 12.48 48.06 -13.52
C LYS A 27 11.75 47.09 -14.44
N THR A 28 10.71 47.54 -15.13
CA THR A 28 10.18 46.88 -16.34
C THR A 28 11.19 47.09 -17.48
N VAL A 29 11.61 46.00 -18.11
CA VAL A 29 12.44 46.02 -19.32
C VAL A 29 11.55 45.60 -20.49
N ALA A 30 11.51 46.41 -21.56
CA ALA A 30 10.87 46.05 -22.81
C ALA A 30 11.75 45.01 -23.54
N ALA A 31 11.19 43.85 -23.85
CA ALA A 31 11.86 42.84 -24.68
C ALA A 31 11.52 43.14 -26.16
N ASN A 32 12.44 43.80 -26.87
CA ASN A 32 12.38 43.92 -28.33
C ASN A 32 13.15 42.76 -28.98
N GLU A 33 12.68 42.35 -30.15
CA GLU A 33 13.14 41.23 -30.95
C GLU A 33 14.68 41.12 -30.98
N GLU A 34 15.18 39.93 -30.64
CA GLU A 34 16.58 39.45 -30.61
C GLU A 34 17.47 39.69 -29.37
N ALA A 35 17.05 40.43 -28.32
CA ALA A 35 17.88 40.57 -27.10
C ALA A 35 17.53 39.54 -26.00
N THR A 36 18.51 38.73 -25.56
CA THR A 36 18.38 37.85 -24.39
C THR A 36 18.53 38.67 -23.09
N ILE A 37 17.52 38.63 -22.20
CA ILE A 37 17.47 39.37 -20.94
C ILE A 37 17.76 38.42 -19.78
N GLU A 38 18.81 38.69 -19.00
CA GLU A 38 19.11 37.93 -17.77
C GLU A 38 18.11 38.32 -16.66
N VAL A 39 17.37 37.34 -16.14
CA VAL A 39 16.32 37.56 -15.12
C VAL A 39 16.69 36.99 -13.75
N LEU A 40 17.64 36.06 -13.70
CA LEU A 40 18.21 35.53 -12.45
C LEU A 40 19.67 35.12 -12.68
N ASN A 41 20.56 35.50 -11.77
CA ASN A 41 21.95 35.05 -11.77
C ASN A 41 22.46 35.07 -10.33
N ASN A 42 22.58 33.88 -9.75
CA ASN A 42 22.94 33.70 -8.34
C ASN A 42 23.90 32.50 -8.18
N GLU A 43 24.18 32.11 -6.93
CA GLU A 43 25.06 30.98 -6.64
C GLU A 43 24.54 29.63 -7.15
N TYR A 44 23.24 29.51 -7.41
CA TYR A 44 22.59 28.28 -7.87
C TYR A 44 22.52 28.16 -9.39
N GLY A 45 22.51 29.27 -10.12
CA GLY A 45 22.48 29.24 -11.58
C GLY A 45 22.09 30.56 -12.21
N LYS A 46 21.94 30.52 -13.53
CA LYS A 46 21.55 31.65 -14.36
C LYS A 46 20.29 31.31 -15.15
N VAL A 47 19.34 32.24 -15.18
CA VAL A 47 18.11 32.21 -16.00
C VAL A 47 18.07 33.49 -16.83
N SER A 48 17.84 33.34 -18.12
CA SER A 48 17.60 34.42 -19.06
C SER A 48 16.32 34.14 -19.84
N ILE A 49 15.72 35.18 -20.41
CA ILE A 49 14.55 35.06 -21.27
C ILE A 49 14.83 35.71 -22.61
N ARG A 50 14.25 35.17 -23.68
CA ARG A 50 14.18 35.80 -25.00
C ARG A 50 12.75 35.67 -25.51
N LYS A 51 12.27 36.69 -26.22
CA LYS A 51 10.93 36.72 -26.83
C LYS A 51 11.10 36.79 -28.35
N ILE A 52 10.37 35.95 -29.07
CA ILE A 52 10.16 36.03 -30.52
C ILE A 52 8.66 35.89 -30.74
N ASP A 53 8.02 36.88 -31.37
CA ASP A 53 6.57 36.95 -31.56
C ASP A 53 5.77 36.72 -30.26
N ARG A 54 5.05 35.59 -30.19
CA ARG A 54 4.20 35.17 -29.07
C ARG A 54 4.85 34.08 -28.20
N GLN A 55 6.10 33.71 -28.49
CA GLN A 55 6.83 32.69 -27.74
C GLN A 55 7.84 33.34 -26.79
N LEU A 56 7.72 32.99 -25.51
CA LEU A 56 8.71 33.26 -24.49
C LEU A 56 9.62 32.05 -24.35
N THR A 57 10.90 32.17 -24.68
CA THR A 57 11.90 31.15 -24.34
C THR A 57 12.65 31.55 -23.09
N VAL A 58 12.58 30.72 -22.05
CA VAL A 58 13.38 30.79 -20.82
C VAL A 58 14.60 29.89 -21.00
N VAL A 59 15.78 30.46 -21.04
CA VAL A 59 17.07 29.76 -21.12
C VAL A 59 17.69 29.73 -19.73
N TYR A 60 17.97 28.56 -19.18
CA TYR A 60 18.50 28.44 -17.82
C TYR A 60 19.59 27.37 -17.67
N ARG A 61 20.48 27.58 -16.70
CA ARG A 61 21.60 26.70 -16.40
C ARG A 61 21.95 26.76 -14.90
N LEU A 62 22.10 25.61 -14.25
CA LEU A 62 22.57 25.53 -12.86
C LEU A 62 24.11 25.61 -12.77
N ASN A 63 24.66 26.06 -11.64
CA ASN A 63 26.10 26.18 -11.43
C ASN A 63 26.75 24.84 -11.01
N GLU A 64 28.08 24.73 -11.15
CA GLU A 64 28.87 23.51 -10.87
C GLU A 64 28.69 22.93 -9.46
N GLN A 65 28.33 23.75 -8.48
CA GLN A 65 28.23 23.36 -7.07
C GLN A 65 26.81 22.92 -6.65
N THR A 66 25.84 22.87 -7.57
CA THR A 66 24.42 22.70 -7.25
C THR A 66 23.74 21.58 -8.04
N GLN A 67 24.48 20.47 -8.24
CA GLN A 67 23.92 19.22 -8.79
C GLN A 67 22.78 18.71 -7.90
N GLU A 68 21.76 18.09 -8.50
CA GLU A 68 20.50 17.67 -7.83
C GLU A 68 19.50 18.78 -7.47
N ASN A 69 19.64 19.99 -8.03
CA ASN A 69 18.63 21.04 -7.97
C ASN A 69 17.79 21.12 -9.25
N ARG A 70 16.61 21.72 -9.18
CA ARG A 70 15.78 22.10 -10.34
C ARG A 70 15.24 23.52 -10.22
N PHE A 71 15.02 24.17 -11.36
CA PHE A 71 14.26 25.41 -11.41
C PHE A 71 12.76 25.11 -11.49
N LEU A 72 11.98 25.92 -10.77
CA LEU A 72 10.54 25.97 -10.83
C LEU A 72 10.14 27.30 -11.47
N PHE A 73 9.32 27.26 -12.52
CA PHE A 73 8.87 28.44 -13.24
C PHE A 73 7.36 28.59 -13.13
N GLN A 74 6.88 29.74 -12.68
CA GLN A 74 5.46 30.05 -12.66
C GLN A 74 5.23 31.28 -13.52
N LEU A 75 4.49 31.11 -14.61
CA LEU A 75 4.13 32.19 -15.53
C LEU A 75 2.62 32.39 -15.52
N HIS A 76 2.18 33.61 -15.25
CA HIS A 76 0.77 33.98 -15.26
C HIS A 76 0.56 35.41 -15.77
N PRO A 77 -0.64 35.76 -16.26
CA PRO A 77 -1.01 37.16 -16.49
C PRO A 77 -0.90 37.95 -15.18
N LYS A 78 -0.37 39.17 -15.26
CA LYS A 78 -0.09 39.98 -14.06
C LYS A 78 -1.35 40.33 -13.25
N ASP A 79 -2.50 40.44 -13.94
CA ASP A 79 -3.78 40.78 -13.33
C ASP A 79 -4.60 39.53 -12.89
N ALA A 80 -4.04 38.33 -13.03
CA ALA A 80 -4.66 37.06 -12.64
C ALA A 80 -4.03 36.50 -11.34
N PRO A 81 -4.79 35.72 -10.54
CA PRO A 81 -4.24 35.06 -9.36
C PRO A 81 -3.12 34.07 -9.75
N GLU A 82 -2.14 33.85 -8.86
CA GLU A 82 -1.00 32.93 -9.03
C GLU A 82 -1.41 31.47 -9.34
N THR A 83 -2.68 31.12 -9.13
CA THR A 83 -3.26 29.80 -9.47
C THR A 83 -3.55 29.63 -10.96
N ASN A 84 -3.52 30.69 -11.76
CA ASN A 84 -3.83 30.70 -13.19
C ASN A 84 -2.55 30.51 -14.03
N LEU A 85 -1.87 29.38 -13.79
CA LEU A 85 -0.60 29.04 -14.44
C LEU A 85 -0.82 28.80 -15.94
N LEU A 86 0.02 29.43 -16.77
CA LEU A 86 0.09 29.17 -18.20
C LEU A 86 0.92 27.90 -18.46
N SER A 87 0.30 26.72 -18.27
CA SER A 87 0.95 25.39 -18.42
C SER A 87 0.55 24.62 -19.67
N SER A 88 -0.50 25.04 -20.39
CA SER A 88 -1.10 24.27 -21.51
C SER A 88 -0.30 24.24 -22.81
N TYR A 89 0.83 24.94 -22.90
CA TYR A 89 1.63 25.09 -24.13
C TYR A 89 3.13 24.89 -23.88
N VAL A 90 3.48 23.91 -23.05
CA VAL A 90 4.85 23.60 -22.64
C VAL A 90 5.31 22.30 -23.30
N SER A 91 6.60 22.19 -23.66
CA SER A 91 7.17 20.95 -24.23
C SER A 91 7.03 19.76 -23.27
N GLN A 92 6.98 18.52 -23.79
CA GLN A 92 6.76 17.28 -23.02
C GLN A 92 7.76 17.04 -21.87
N GLU A 93 8.86 17.79 -21.81
CA GLU A 93 9.95 17.65 -20.84
C GLU A 93 9.69 18.34 -19.48
N TYR A 94 8.58 19.07 -19.34
CA TYR A 94 8.23 19.79 -18.11
C TYR A 94 6.80 19.45 -17.66
N GLN A 95 6.61 19.25 -16.36
CA GLN A 95 5.33 18.87 -15.76
C GLN A 95 4.85 19.91 -14.76
N GLU A 96 3.53 20.02 -14.59
CA GLU A 96 2.94 20.86 -13.56
C GLU A 96 3.22 20.26 -12.18
N TYR A 97 3.87 21.05 -11.32
CA TYR A 97 4.23 20.73 -9.95
C TYR A 97 3.48 21.69 -9.02
N THR A 98 2.78 21.15 -8.03
CA THR A 98 2.12 21.97 -7.01
C THR A 98 2.95 21.92 -5.73
N ASP A 99 3.34 23.09 -5.22
CA ASP A 99 4.08 23.17 -3.96
C ASP A 99 3.17 22.99 -2.73
N GLU A 100 3.77 22.90 -1.53
CA GLU A 100 3.02 22.74 -0.27
C GLU A 100 2.04 23.89 0.02
N GLN A 101 2.19 25.05 -0.65
CA GLN A 101 1.32 26.23 -0.53
C GLN A 101 0.24 26.28 -1.62
N GLN A 102 0.03 25.19 -2.38
CA GLN A 102 -0.92 25.08 -3.50
C GLN A 102 -0.60 26.01 -4.68
N ARG A 103 0.64 26.52 -4.79
CA ARG A 103 1.06 27.25 -5.99
C ARG A 103 1.48 26.25 -7.06
N LYS A 104 0.98 26.47 -8.27
CA LYS A 104 1.33 25.67 -9.44
C LYS A 104 2.58 26.24 -10.10
N TRP A 105 3.51 25.36 -10.42
CA TRP A 105 4.81 25.63 -11.03
C TRP A 105 5.02 24.68 -12.21
N LEU A 106 5.81 25.10 -13.19
CA LEU A 106 6.39 24.22 -14.20
C LEU A 106 7.74 23.73 -13.69
N ALA A 107 7.92 22.41 -13.64
CA ALA A 107 9.12 21.77 -13.15
C ALA A 107 9.65 20.75 -14.16
N GLY A 108 10.94 20.84 -14.47
CA GLY A 108 11.66 19.79 -15.18
C GLY A 108 12.28 18.78 -14.21
N ASP A 109 12.94 17.77 -14.76
CA ASP A 109 13.74 16.83 -13.96
C ASP A 109 14.87 17.51 -13.19
N PHE A 110 15.23 16.94 -12.03
CA PHE A 110 16.41 17.33 -11.28
C PHE A 110 17.66 17.20 -12.16
N SER A 111 18.50 18.23 -12.14
CA SER A 111 19.70 18.28 -12.99
C SER A 111 20.70 17.20 -12.59
N GLN A 112 21.08 16.36 -13.57
CA GLN A 112 22.11 15.33 -13.43
C GLN A 112 23.49 15.81 -13.94
N ALA A 113 23.52 16.85 -14.78
CA ALA A 113 24.70 17.47 -15.35
C ALA A 113 24.47 18.96 -15.65
N ILE A 114 25.55 19.70 -15.85
CA ILE A 114 25.54 21.16 -16.03
C ILE A 114 25.28 21.46 -17.50
N GLU A 115 24.00 21.45 -17.84
CA GLU A 115 23.52 21.68 -19.19
C GLU A 115 22.65 22.94 -19.21
N GLU A 116 22.78 23.71 -20.28
CA GLU A 116 21.87 24.81 -20.58
C GLU A 116 20.59 24.21 -21.16
N LYS A 117 19.46 24.49 -20.54
CA LYS A 117 18.14 24.02 -20.95
C LYS A 117 17.28 25.20 -21.40
N GLU A 118 16.41 24.94 -22.36
CA GLU A 118 15.44 25.91 -22.86
C GLU A 118 14.02 25.44 -22.51
N LEU A 119 13.17 26.39 -22.10
CA LEU A 119 11.75 26.22 -21.85
C LEU A 119 11.02 27.25 -22.71
N THR A 120 10.31 26.80 -23.75
CA THR A 120 9.51 27.69 -24.60
C THR A 120 8.04 27.62 -24.20
N ILE A 121 7.42 28.78 -24.03
CA ILE A 121 6.03 28.94 -23.61
C ILE A 121 5.34 29.89 -24.59
N GLU A 122 4.22 29.46 -25.17
CA GLU A 122 3.35 30.35 -25.94
C GLU A 122 2.51 31.24 -25.02
N LEU A 123 2.60 32.54 -25.25
CA LEU A 123 1.87 33.55 -24.48
C LEU A 123 0.45 33.70 -25.04
N PRO A 124 -0.59 33.81 -24.20
CA PRO A 124 -1.98 34.02 -24.62
C PRO A 124 -2.20 35.42 -25.20
N SER A 125 -3.15 35.56 -26.13
CA SER A 125 -3.40 36.82 -26.88
C SER A 125 -4.17 37.85 -26.06
N THR A 126 -4.83 37.36 -25.02
CA THR A 126 -5.79 38.10 -24.19
C THR A 126 -5.13 38.94 -23.10
N SER A 127 -3.83 38.77 -22.84
CA SER A 127 -3.11 39.43 -21.74
C SER A 127 -1.90 40.20 -22.27
N LYS A 128 -1.71 41.44 -21.81
CA LYS A 128 -0.64 42.34 -22.28
C LYS A 128 0.56 42.44 -21.33
N GLU A 129 0.39 42.07 -20.07
CA GLU A 129 1.43 42.06 -19.03
C GLU A 129 1.48 40.69 -18.34
N PHE A 130 2.69 40.17 -18.17
CA PHE A 130 2.96 38.85 -17.60
C PHE A 130 3.93 38.95 -16.44
N GLN A 131 3.83 37.98 -15.54
CA GLN A 131 4.74 37.81 -14.43
C GLN A 131 5.32 36.39 -14.44
N LEU A 132 6.65 36.32 -14.51
CA LEU A 132 7.44 35.10 -14.37
C LEU A 132 8.03 35.05 -12.96
N ASN A 133 7.59 34.11 -12.15
CA ASN A 133 8.18 33.80 -10.85
C ASN A 133 9.12 32.60 -11.00
N ILE A 134 10.30 32.68 -10.38
CA ILE A 134 11.34 31.65 -10.45
C ILE A 134 11.68 31.20 -9.03
N GLN A 135 11.68 29.89 -8.79
CA GLN A 135 12.10 29.28 -7.53
C GLN A 135 13.09 28.14 -7.81
N ILE A 136 13.88 27.73 -6.82
CA ILE A 136 14.86 26.65 -6.94
C ILE A 136 14.58 25.63 -5.84
N GLU A 137 14.52 24.36 -6.22
CA GLU A 137 14.23 23.27 -5.30
C GLU A 137 15.36 22.23 -5.33
N GLU A 138 15.80 21.80 -4.14
CA GLU A 138 16.67 20.64 -3.98
C GLU A 138 15.88 19.33 -4.06
N LYS A 139 16.54 18.22 -4.42
CA LYS A 139 15.92 16.88 -4.44
C LYS A 139 15.25 16.45 -3.13
N THR A 140 15.61 17.08 -2.01
CA THR A 140 14.99 16.88 -0.68
C THR A 140 13.63 17.56 -0.53
N GLY A 141 13.21 18.39 -1.49
CA GLY A 141 12.00 19.21 -1.45
C GLY A 141 12.20 20.60 -0.81
N GLN A 142 13.44 20.94 -0.43
CA GLN A 142 13.72 22.25 0.17
C GLN A 142 13.81 23.35 -0.91
N LEU A 143 13.04 24.43 -0.73
CA LEU A 143 13.15 25.64 -1.55
C LEU A 143 14.36 26.48 -1.13
N LEU A 144 15.16 26.90 -2.10
CA LEU A 144 16.46 27.54 -1.88
C LEU A 144 16.40 29.07 -1.92
N LEU A 145 15.42 29.67 -2.59
CA LEU A 145 15.17 31.11 -2.47
C LEU A 145 14.14 31.35 -1.37
N SER A 146 14.42 32.29 -0.47
CA SER A 146 13.51 32.67 0.62
C SER A 146 12.17 33.19 0.10
N ASP A 147 12.18 33.86 -1.05
CA ASP A 147 11.01 34.28 -1.83
C ASP A 147 11.28 34.01 -3.32
N PRO A 148 10.27 33.67 -4.14
CA PRO A 148 10.45 33.52 -5.58
C PRO A 148 10.98 34.80 -6.23
N ALA A 149 11.93 34.66 -7.16
CA ALA A 149 12.39 35.78 -7.97
C ALA A 149 11.34 36.10 -9.05
N SER A 150 10.68 37.25 -8.91
CA SER A 150 9.63 37.70 -9.82
C SER A 150 10.15 38.68 -10.87
N PHE A 151 9.78 38.44 -12.13
CA PHE A 151 10.11 39.28 -13.27
C PHE A 151 8.85 39.58 -14.10
N SER A 152 8.54 40.86 -14.31
CA SER A 152 7.38 41.28 -15.11
C SER A 152 7.81 41.80 -16.48
N PHE A 153 7.06 41.43 -17.52
CA PHE A 153 7.29 41.88 -18.89
C PHE A 153 5.96 42.11 -19.64
N SER A 154 6.02 42.90 -20.72
CA SER A 154 4.86 43.25 -21.55
C SER A 154 5.08 42.87 -23.01
N ILE A 155 3.99 42.69 -23.76
CA ILE A 155 4.01 42.29 -25.18
C ILE A 155 3.94 43.49 -26.15
N ASP A 156 3.56 44.71 -25.71
CA ASP A 156 3.37 45.87 -26.60
C ASP A 156 4.67 46.67 -26.87
N ASN A 157 4.88 47.00 -28.15
CA ASN A 157 5.91 47.91 -28.64
C ASN A 157 5.35 49.35 -28.64
N GLU A 158 5.52 50.11 -27.56
CA GLU A 158 5.27 51.55 -27.57
C GLU A 158 6.48 52.36 -27.14
N ASN A 159 6.90 53.24 -28.06
CA ASN A 159 7.83 54.34 -27.87
C ASN A 159 7.41 55.21 -26.67
N GLN A 160 8.37 55.50 -25.79
CA GLN A 160 8.17 56.50 -24.75
C GLN A 160 8.00 57.91 -25.34
N GLU A 161 6.93 58.58 -24.91
CA GLU A 161 6.65 60.00 -25.10
C GLU A 161 7.80 60.91 -24.68
N THR A 162 7.97 62.04 -25.38
CA THR A 162 8.45 63.28 -24.76
C THR A 162 7.31 64.28 -24.69
N ALA A 163 6.83 64.50 -23.46
CA ALA A 163 5.86 65.53 -23.13
C ALA A 163 6.48 66.93 -23.21
N GLN A 164 5.80 67.84 -23.89
CA GLN A 164 5.79 69.27 -23.55
C GLN A 164 4.35 69.79 -23.53
N THR A 165 3.86 69.97 -22.30
CA THR A 165 2.96 71.03 -21.80
C THR A 165 2.28 71.96 -22.81
N SER A 166 0.93 71.97 -22.79
CA SER A 166 0.13 73.11 -22.29
C SER A 166 -1.37 72.80 -22.30
N GLU A 167 -2.08 73.18 -21.24
CA GLU A 167 -3.52 73.04 -21.00
C GLU A 167 -4.41 73.72 -22.06
N PRO A 168 -5.67 73.27 -22.22
CA PRO A 168 -6.64 73.91 -23.11
C PRO A 168 -7.39 75.03 -22.38
N THR A 169 -7.74 76.09 -23.10
CA THR A 169 -8.84 76.97 -22.70
C THR A 169 -9.77 77.19 -23.88
N SER A 170 -11.05 77.02 -23.58
CA SER A 170 -12.24 77.09 -24.41
C SER A 170 -12.37 78.39 -25.22
N GLU A 171 -12.93 78.29 -26.43
CA GLU A 171 -14.28 78.77 -26.79
C GLU A 171 -14.43 78.93 -28.32
N THR A 172 -15.48 78.29 -28.84
CA THR A 172 -16.48 78.78 -29.81
C THR A 172 -16.08 79.94 -30.73
N THR A 173 -16.24 79.80 -32.05
CA THR A 173 -17.37 80.33 -32.84
C THR A 173 -17.07 80.26 -34.35
N THR A 174 -18.06 79.75 -35.07
CA THR A 174 -18.45 79.98 -36.47
C THR A 174 -17.80 81.18 -37.18
N SER A 175 -17.31 80.97 -38.40
CA SER A 175 -17.83 81.66 -39.59
C SER A 175 -17.12 81.18 -40.87
N SER A 176 -17.97 80.89 -41.85
CA SER A 176 -17.71 80.77 -43.26
C SER A 176 -17.05 82.02 -43.81
N GLU A 177 -16.12 81.89 -44.75
CA GLU A 177 -16.08 82.76 -45.93
C GLU A 177 -15.25 82.15 -47.06
N ASN A 178 -15.85 82.21 -48.26
CA ASN A 178 -15.26 81.92 -49.55
C ASN A 178 -13.94 82.68 -49.75
N SER A 179 -13.04 82.10 -50.52
CA SER A 179 -12.06 82.87 -51.29
C SER A 179 -11.90 82.24 -52.66
N GLU A 180 -12.30 83.03 -53.66
CA GLU A 180 -12.20 82.75 -55.07
C GLU A 180 -10.75 82.53 -55.52
N VAL A 181 -10.67 81.63 -56.49
CA VAL A 181 -9.65 81.44 -57.54
C VAL A 181 -8.78 82.67 -57.81
N SER A 182 -7.46 82.45 -57.78
CA SER A 182 -6.51 83.19 -58.61
C SER A 182 -5.88 82.23 -59.61
N ASP A 183 -6.16 82.48 -60.88
CA ASP A 183 -5.55 81.85 -62.04
C ASP A 183 -4.23 82.60 -62.33
N ASP A 184 -3.09 81.90 -62.29
CA ASP A 184 -1.88 82.31 -63.02
C ASP A 184 -1.21 81.07 -63.61
N SER A 185 -0.90 81.19 -64.89
CA SER A 185 -0.77 80.10 -65.85
C SER A 185 0.67 79.92 -66.29
N SER A 186 1.20 78.69 -66.26
CA SER A 186 2.01 78.14 -67.36
C SER A 186 2.34 76.65 -67.16
N ILE A 187 1.54 75.80 -67.82
CA ILE A 187 1.91 74.48 -68.41
C ILE A 187 2.51 73.40 -67.48
N ALA A 188 1.64 72.49 -67.05
CA ALA A 188 1.84 71.04 -67.27
C ALA A 188 0.47 70.37 -67.44
N LYS A 189 -0.19 70.60 -68.58
CA LYS A 189 -1.54 70.08 -68.91
C LYS A 189 -1.59 68.57 -69.20
N ASN A 190 -0.58 67.79 -68.78
CA ASN A 190 -0.35 66.41 -69.20
C ASN A 190 0.08 65.47 -68.06
N GLU A 191 -0.05 65.87 -66.79
CA GLU A 191 0.41 65.08 -65.63
C GLU A 191 -0.77 64.75 -64.70
N TYR A 192 -1.04 63.45 -64.49
CA TYR A 192 -2.05 62.91 -63.59
C TYR A 192 -1.45 62.64 -62.20
N ARG A 193 -2.18 63.05 -61.15
CA ARG A 193 -1.73 63.06 -59.75
C ARG A 193 -2.71 62.31 -58.85
N PRO A 194 -2.61 60.97 -58.75
CA PRO A 194 -3.62 60.17 -58.06
C PRO A 194 -3.60 60.36 -56.54
N PHE A 195 -2.47 60.70 -55.94
CA PHE A 195 -2.33 60.98 -54.50
C PHE A 195 -2.94 62.32 -54.04
N GLU A 196 -3.33 63.18 -54.98
CA GLU A 196 -4.00 64.47 -54.69
C GLU A 196 -5.53 64.37 -54.81
N GLN A 197 -6.05 63.19 -55.16
CA GLN A 197 -7.49 62.94 -55.25
C GLN A 197 -8.14 62.86 -53.85
N PRO A 198 -9.43 63.22 -53.72
CA PRO A 198 -10.10 63.23 -52.43
C PRO A 198 -10.24 61.81 -51.85
N LYS A 199 -10.17 61.72 -50.52
CA LYS A 199 -10.56 60.50 -49.77
C LYS A 199 -12.07 60.26 -49.95
N LEU A 200 -12.45 59.00 -50.11
CA LEU A 200 -13.80 58.58 -50.49
C LEU A 200 -14.56 57.88 -49.36
N PHE A 201 -13.86 57.36 -48.35
CA PHE A 201 -14.42 56.60 -47.25
C PHE A 201 -13.77 56.98 -45.91
N ASN A 202 -14.57 57.16 -44.85
CA ASN A 202 -14.11 57.49 -43.50
C ASN A 202 -14.86 56.64 -42.46
N GLU A 203 -14.08 56.02 -41.56
CA GLU A 203 -14.41 55.18 -40.40
C GLU A 203 -15.18 53.85 -40.61
N GLN A 204 -14.53 52.77 -40.15
CA GLN A 204 -15.04 51.42 -40.05
C GLN A 204 -16.13 51.32 -38.98
N LEU A 205 -17.37 51.06 -39.39
CA LEU A 205 -18.35 50.42 -38.51
C LEU A 205 -17.86 48.98 -38.27
N LYS A 206 -17.20 48.74 -37.13
CA LYS A 206 -16.88 47.37 -36.70
C LYS A 206 -18.20 46.62 -36.48
N PRO A 207 -18.46 45.49 -37.16
CA PRO A 207 -19.56 44.63 -36.78
C PRO A 207 -19.30 44.17 -35.35
N LYS A 208 -20.24 44.47 -34.45
CA LYS A 208 -20.17 44.04 -33.06
C LYS A 208 -20.33 42.51 -33.05
N GLY A 209 -19.30 41.79 -32.64
CA GLY A 209 -19.34 40.33 -32.52
C GLY A 209 -20.53 39.90 -31.63
N LEU A 210 -21.16 38.78 -32.00
CA LEU A 210 -22.23 38.20 -31.20
C LEU A 210 -21.67 37.69 -29.87
N ALA A 211 -22.42 37.86 -28.79
CA ALA A 211 -22.04 37.32 -27.50
C ALA A 211 -22.06 35.79 -27.53
N THR A 212 -21.03 35.15 -27.00
CA THR A 212 -20.96 33.69 -26.87
C THR A 212 -22.05 33.18 -25.92
N ILE A 213 -22.77 32.13 -26.33
CA ILE A 213 -23.71 31.40 -25.47
C ILE A 213 -22.95 30.24 -24.84
N GLU A 214 -22.98 30.15 -23.51
CA GLU A 214 -22.20 29.17 -22.73
C GLU A 214 -23.05 27.94 -22.39
N PRO A 215 -22.75 26.74 -22.92
CA PRO A 215 -23.34 25.49 -22.45
C PRO A 215 -22.97 25.20 -20.99
N GLU A 216 -23.94 24.81 -20.18
CA GLU A 216 -23.77 24.57 -18.74
C GLU A 216 -23.70 23.07 -18.42
N TYR A 217 -22.82 22.70 -17.49
CA TYR A 217 -22.59 21.31 -17.08
C TYR A 217 -22.70 21.14 -15.57
N THR A 218 -23.18 19.98 -15.15
CA THR A 218 -23.19 19.52 -13.76
C THR A 218 -22.09 18.48 -13.57
N THR A 219 -21.32 18.60 -12.50
CA THR A 219 -20.35 17.58 -12.05
C THR A 219 -20.72 17.13 -10.64
N ASP A 220 -21.09 15.86 -10.49
CA ASP A 220 -21.44 15.24 -9.21
C ASP A 220 -20.89 13.80 -9.11
N GLU A 221 -21.38 13.00 -8.15
CA GLU A 221 -20.96 11.61 -7.96
C GLU A 221 -21.28 10.70 -9.16
N GLN A 222 -22.20 11.11 -10.04
CA GLN A 222 -22.52 10.41 -11.27
C GLN A 222 -21.63 10.85 -12.44
N GLY A 223 -20.68 11.78 -12.25
CA GLY A 223 -19.79 12.27 -13.30
C GLY A 223 -20.16 13.66 -13.81
N THR A 224 -19.72 14.00 -15.04
CA THR A 224 -19.97 15.30 -15.67
C THR A 224 -20.89 15.16 -16.88
N TYR A 225 -21.96 15.96 -16.93
CA TYR A 225 -22.96 15.93 -17.99
C TYR A 225 -23.68 17.28 -18.19
N PRO A 226 -24.33 17.53 -19.34
CA PRO A 226 -25.05 18.78 -19.60
C PRO A 226 -26.18 19.05 -18.60
N GLN A 227 -26.27 20.27 -18.07
CA GLN A 227 -27.34 20.67 -17.15
C GLN A 227 -28.70 20.73 -17.86
N ALA A 228 -28.73 21.32 -19.05
CA ALA A 228 -29.87 21.28 -19.95
C ALA A 228 -29.64 20.19 -20.99
N MET A 229 -30.24 19.02 -20.76
CA MET A 229 -29.96 17.81 -21.51
C MET A 229 -31.17 17.18 -22.18
N TRP A 230 -30.90 16.40 -23.21
CA TRP A 230 -31.80 15.41 -23.78
C TRP A 230 -31.10 14.07 -23.95
N GLN A 231 -31.88 13.00 -24.03
CA GLN A 231 -31.40 11.64 -24.27
C GLN A 231 -31.92 11.12 -25.61
N PRO A 232 -31.12 10.39 -26.41
CA PRO A 232 -31.64 9.71 -27.58
C PRO A 232 -32.66 8.63 -27.22
N GLU A 233 -33.67 8.43 -28.07
CA GLU A 233 -34.68 7.39 -27.83
C GLU A 233 -34.05 5.99 -27.77
N ASN A 234 -34.32 5.27 -26.67
CA ASN A 234 -33.78 3.94 -26.37
C ASN A 234 -32.27 3.90 -26.09
N ASP A 235 -31.65 5.02 -25.74
CA ASP A 235 -30.25 5.12 -25.31
C ASP A 235 -30.18 5.73 -23.90
N GLU A 236 -29.86 4.91 -22.91
CA GLU A 236 -29.71 5.34 -21.50
C GLU A 236 -28.27 5.75 -21.16
N ASN A 237 -27.34 5.60 -22.10
CA ASN A 237 -25.90 5.75 -21.91
C ASN A 237 -25.36 7.05 -22.51
N VAL A 238 -26.18 7.86 -23.17
CA VAL A 238 -25.80 9.15 -23.77
C VAL A 238 -26.68 10.29 -23.25
N ARG A 239 -26.04 11.43 -22.94
CA ARG A 239 -26.68 12.71 -22.63
C ARG A 239 -26.14 13.79 -23.54
N ASN A 240 -27.02 14.42 -24.30
CA ASN A 240 -26.70 15.49 -25.23
C ASN A 240 -27.18 16.83 -24.68
N HIS A 241 -26.53 17.93 -25.06
CA HIS A 241 -26.96 19.27 -24.67
C HIS A 241 -28.18 19.72 -25.49
N GLN A 242 -29.08 20.49 -24.86
CA GLN A 242 -30.22 21.12 -25.53
C GLN A 242 -29.80 22.24 -26.48
N GLY A 243 -30.69 22.59 -27.41
CA GLY A 243 -30.56 23.83 -28.17
C GLY A 243 -30.99 25.02 -27.34
N ASN A 244 -30.89 26.22 -27.90
CA ASN A 244 -31.44 27.41 -27.28
C ASN A 244 -32.80 27.79 -27.86
N ARG A 245 -33.53 28.62 -27.13
CA ARG A 245 -34.80 29.19 -27.51
C ARG A 245 -34.62 30.68 -27.72
N HIS A 246 -35.34 31.18 -28.70
CA HIS A 246 -35.45 32.59 -28.99
C HIS A 246 -34.13 33.33 -29.30
N GLY A 247 -33.10 32.62 -29.76
CA GLY A 247 -31.77 33.20 -29.99
C GLY A 247 -31.13 33.81 -28.74
N GLN A 248 -31.58 33.40 -27.54
CA GLN A 248 -31.09 33.88 -26.23
C GLN A 248 -30.48 32.73 -25.42
N SER A 249 -29.95 33.02 -24.23
CA SER A 249 -29.35 32.03 -23.31
C SER A 249 -30.37 31.10 -22.61
N GLN A 250 -31.62 31.04 -23.06
CA GLN A 250 -32.62 30.11 -22.52
C GLN A 250 -32.62 28.82 -23.35
N TRP A 251 -32.60 27.65 -22.71
CA TRP A 251 -32.60 26.37 -23.42
C TRP A 251 -33.99 25.98 -23.97
N ASP A 252 -34.02 25.17 -25.03
CA ASP A 252 -35.23 24.83 -25.79
C ASP A 252 -36.25 23.95 -25.05
N GLY A 253 -35.82 23.26 -23.97
CA GLY A 253 -36.65 22.37 -23.16
C GLY A 253 -36.96 21.02 -23.83
N LEU A 254 -36.33 20.70 -24.96
CA LEU A 254 -36.47 19.41 -25.62
C LEU A 254 -35.67 18.38 -24.83
N THR A 255 -36.31 17.35 -24.25
CA THR A 255 -35.65 16.38 -23.36
C THR A 255 -35.40 15.01 -23.99
N ASN A 256 -35.96 14.73 -25.18
CA ASN A 256 -35.78 13.46 -25.89
C ASN A 256 -36.18 13.57 -27.37
N TRP A 257 -35.42 12.91 -28.27
CA TRP A 257 -35.77 12.63 -29.67
C TRP A 257 -34.87 11.52 -30.23
N ASP A 258 -35.12 11.04 -31.45
CA ASP A 258 -34.48 9.82 -32.03
C ASP A 258 -32.97 9.93 -32.36
N GLY A 259 -32.44 11.15 -32.39
CA GLY A 259 -31.05 11.42 -32.77
C GLY A 259 -30.74 11.14 -34.24
N ASP A 260 -31.74 11.20 -35.15
CA ASP A 260 -31.51 11.07 -36.59
C ASP A 260 -30.58 12.19 -37.10
N PRO A 261 -29.39 11.87 -37.66
CA PRO A 261 -28.44 12.88 -38.13
C PRO A 261 -28.96 13.74 -39.28
N THR A 262 -30.01 13.31 -39.98
CA THR A 262 -30.66 14.11 -41.04
C THR A 262 -31.59 15.20 -40.47
N ASN A 263 -31.85 15.21 -39.16
CA ASN A 263 -32.70 16.21 -38.52
C ASN A 263 -32.03 17.59 -38.52
N GLN A 264 -32.70 18.59 -39.08
CA GLN A 264 -32.22 19.97 -39.17
C GLN A 264 -32.92 20.96 -38.22
N ASN A 265 -33.71 20.48 -37.25
CA ASN A 265 -34.58 21.35 -36.45
C ASN A 265 -34.30 21.30 -34.95
N ASN A 266 -33.84 20.16 -34.44
CA ASN A 266 -33.76 19.92 -33.00
C ASN A 266 -32.38 20.27 -32.44
N SER A 267 -32.36 20.86 -31.25
CA SER A 267 -31.17 21.03 -30.41
C SER A 267 -30.04 21.89 -31.01
N TYR A 268 -30.36 22.86 -31.88
CA TYR A 268 -29.39 23.84 -32.34
C TYR A 268 -29.24 24.99 -31.34
N ILE A 269 -28.01 25.46 -31.17
CA ILE A 269 -27.69 26.73 -30.53
C ILE A 269 -27.60 27.78 -31.65
N GLU A 270 -28.60 28.64 -31.71
CA GLU A 270 -28.81 29.68 -32.71
C GLU A 270 -28.25 31.02 -32.23
N TYR A 271 -27.47 31.67 -33.09
CA TYR A 271 -26.80 32.95 -32.84
C TYR A 271 -27.36 34.03 -33.77
N GLY A 272 -27.55 35.26 -33.27
CA GLY A 272 -27.94 36.41 -34.10
C GLY A 272 -29.40 36.45 -34.56
N GLY A 273 -30.21 35.45 -34.20
CA GLY A 273 -31.64 35.36 -34.51
C GLY A 273 -32.22 33.99 -34.17
N GLU A 274 -33.38 33.67 -34.74
CA GLU A 274 -34.09 32.39 -34.53
C GLU A 274 -34.30 31.64 -35.85
N LYS A 275 -34.07 30.33 -35.87
CA LYS A 275 -34.32 29.45 -37.02
C LYS A 275 -33.68 29.99 -38.31
N GLU A 276 -34.48 30.15 -39.36
CA GLU A 276 -34.07 30.73 -40.65
C GLU A 276 -33.57 32.18 -40.54
N GLU A 277 -33.83 32.85 -39.42
CA GLU A 277 -33.35 34.19 -39.12
C GLU A 277 -32.07 34.19 -38.26
N ALA A 278 -31.56 33.04 -37.81
CA ALA A 278 -30.29 32.98 -37.10
C ALA A 278 -29.13 33.32 -38.06
N ASP A 279 -28.17 34.13 -37.61
CA ASP A 279 -26.97 34.43 -38.41
C ASP A 279 -26.20 33.13 -38.66
N TYR A 280 -26.04 32.30 -37.64
CA TYR A 280 -25.57 30.92 -37.79
C TYR A 280 -26.12 30.07 -36.65
N ALA A 281 -26.15 28.76 -36.87
CA ALA A 281 -26.60 27.80 -35.87
C ALA A 281 -25.61 26.64 -35.77
N ILE A 282 -25.33 26.20 -34.54
CA ILE A 282 -24.41 25.09 -34.28
C ILE A 282 -25.09 24.02 -33.43
N ARG A 283 -24.73 22.76 -33.65
CA ARG A 283 -25.21 21.65 -32.81
C ARG A 283 -24.13 20.59 -32.69
N LYS A 284 -24.03 19.98 -31.52
CA LYS A 284 -23.23 18.78 -31.30
C LYS A 284 -24.03 17.78 -30.49
N PHE A 285 -24.02 16.52 -30.91
CA PHE A 285 -24.67 15.44 -30.18
C PHE A 285 -24.03 14.10 -30.50
N ALA A 286 -24.30 13.12 -29.66
CA ALA A 286 -23.84 11.75 -29.80
C ALA A 286 -24.98 10.73 -29.74
N LYS A 287 -24.69 9.51 -30.19
CA LYS A 287 -25.56 8.35 -30.07
C LYS A 287 -24.71 7.08 -29.91
N GLU A 288 -25.08 6.19 -29.01
CA GLU A 288 -24.43 4.89 -28.93
C GLU A 288 -24.78 4.04 -30.16
N THR A 289 -23.78 3.40 -30.74
CA THR A 289 -23.99 2.48 -31.87
C THR A 289 -24.56 1.14 -31.38
N ALA A 290 -24.84 0.21 -32.31
CA ALA A 290 -25.18 -1.17 -31.94
C ALA A 290 -24.04 -1.90 -31.20
N THR A 291 -22.82 -1.38 -31.26
CA THR A 291 -21.65 -1.90 -30.53
C THR A 291 -21.49 -1.12 -29.23
N PRO A 292 -21.66 -1.74 -28.04
CA PRO A 292 -21.54 -1.05 -26.76
C PRO A 292 -20.20 -0.32 -26.61
N GLY A 293 -20.23 0.91 -26.13
CA GLY A 293 -19.04 1.76 -25.91
C GLY A 293 -18.45 2.39 -27.18
N LEU A 294 -19.07 2.22 -28.36
CA LEU A 294 -18.77 2.96 -29.58
C LEU A 294 -19.88 3.96 -29.83
N PHE A 295 -19.53 5.23 -29.99
CA PHE A 295 -20.49 6.33 -30.12
C PHE A 295 -20.26 7.07 -31.44
N ASP A 296 -21.35 7.34 -32.17
CA ASP A 296 -21.36 8.30 -33.28
C ASP A 296 -21.51 9.71 -32.72
N LEU A 297 -20.69 10.65 -33.20
CA LEU A 297 -20.78 12.07 -32.89
C LEU A 297 -21.04 12.86 -34.17
N TYR A 298 -21.93 13.84 -34.05
CA TYR A 298 -22.32 14.72 -35.14
C TYR A 298 -22.19 16.17 -34.70
N LEU A 299 -21.47 16.97 -35.47
CA LEU A 299 -21.40 18.42 -35.34
C LEU A 299 -22.00 19.05 -36.59
N ASN A 300 -22.96 19.94 -36.41
CA ASN A 300 -23.58 20.68 -37.50
C ASN A 300 -23.26 22.16 -37.37
N VAL A 301 -22.97 22.81 -38.50
CA VAL A 301 -22.84 24.28 -38.60
C VAL A 301 -23.65 24.74 -39.81
N ARG A 302 -24.63 25.61 -39.57
CA ARG A 302 -25.47 26.24 -40.58
C ARG A 302 -25.12 27.71 -40.71
N GLY A 303 -24.90 28.17 -41.94
CA GLY A 303 -24.71 29.59 -42.27
C GLY A 303 -26.01 30.30 -42.65
N ASN A 304 -25.90 31.62 -42.85
CA ASN A 304 -26.97 32.47 -43.35
C ASN A 304 -26.37 33.67 -44.10
N THR A 305 -27.23 34.62 -44.45
CA THR A 305 -26.86 35.89 -45.07
C THR A 305 -26.60 36.97 -44.02
N GLN A 306 -25.55 37.78 -44.22
CA GLN A 306 -25.28 38.96 -43.41
C GLN A 306 -26.40 40.00 -43.53
N LYS A 307 -27.05 40.32 -42.41
CA LYS A 307 -28.22 41.21 -42.39
C LYS A 307 -27.88 42.70 -42.32
N ASN A 308 -26.72 43.04 -41.77
CA ASN A 308 -26.32 44.41 -41.46
C ASN A 308 -25.03 44.82 -42.19
N ILE A 309 -24.98 44.64 -43.51
CA ILE A 309 -23.84 45.10 -44.31
C ILE A 309 -24.00 46.58 -44.72
N PRO A 310 -22.93 47.40 -44.63
CA PRO A 310 -22.95 48.72 -45.24
C PRO A 310 -23.09 48.59 -46.77
N PRO A 311 -23.74 49.55 -47.45
CA PRO A 311 -23.76 49.57 -48.90
C PRO A 311 -22.34 49.50 -49.49
N LEU A 312 -22.19 48.73 -50.55
CA LEU A 312 -20.93 48.29 -51.11
C LEU A 312 -20.88 48.58 -52.61
N ASP A 313 -19.80 49.20 -53.05
CA ASP A 313 -19.49 49.43 -54.45
C ASP A 313 -18.30 48.55 -54.85
N VAL A 314 -18.55 47.53 -55.68
CA VAL A 314 -17.54 46.56 -56.14
C VAL A 314 -17.25 46.77 -57.62
N VAL A 315 -15.97 46.80 -58.01
CA VAL A 315 -15.54 46.74 -59.41
C VAL A 315 -14.66 45.53 -59.64
N LEU A 316 -15.08 44.64 -60.54
CA LEU A 316 -14.24 43.54 -61.03
C LEU A 316 -13.28 44.09 -62.09
N VAL A 317 -11.97 43.94 -61.86
CA VAL A 317 -10.91 44.41 -62.76
C VAL A 317 -10.20 43.19 -63.31
N VAL A 318 -10.46 42.88 -64.57
CA VAL A 318 -10.13 41.60 -65.19
C VAL A 318 -9.12 41.80 -66.32
N ASP A 319 -8.01 41.09 -66.22
CA ASP A 319 -6.98 41.07 -67.22
C ASP A 319 -7.43 40.34 -68.49
N TRP A 320 -7.41 41.04 -69.61
CA TRP A 320 -7.69 40.57 -70.96
C TRP A 320 -6.41 40.61 -71.83
N SER A 321 -5.25 40.48 -71.22
CA SER A 321 -3.99 40.27 -71.93
C SER A 321 -3.99 38.95 -72.72
N GLY A 322 -3.09 38.83 -73.69
CA GLY A 322 -2.94 37.62 -74.48
C GLY A 322 -2.51 36.39 -73.67
N SER A 323 -1.77 36.58 -72.58
CA SER A 323 -1.30 35.49 -71.69
C SER A 323 -2.45 34.82 -70.93
N MET A 324 -3.59 35.49 -70.78
CA MET A 324 -4.81 34.93 -70.19
C MET A 324 -5.48 33.84 -71.06
N ASN A 325 -5.03 33.62 -72.31
CA ASN A 325 -5.49 32.48 -73.11
C ASN A 325 -4.77 31.17 -72.79
N GLU A 326 -3.66 31.21 -72.06
CA GLU A 326 -2.94 30.01 -71.63
C GLU A 326 -3.75 29.25 -70.59
N ASP A 327 -3.67 27.92 -70.59
CA ASP A 327 -4.29 27.02 -69.61
C ASP A 327 -5.79 27.28 -69.31
N ASN A 328 -6.51 27.85 -70.29
CA ASN A 328 -7.91 28.27 -70.18
C ASN A 328 -8.19 29.30 -69.07
N ARG A 329 -7.20 30.08 -68.62
CA ARG A 329 -7.35 31.07 -67.53
C ARG A 329 -8.54 32.01 -67.74
N ILE A 330 -8.70 32.59 -68.93
CA ILE A 330 -9.82 33.51 -69.23
C ILE A 330 -11.19 32.84 -69.18
N ILE A 331 -11.29 31.57 -69.59
CA ILE A 331 -12.53 30.79 -69.52
C ILE A 331 -12.88 30.49 -68.06
N GLU A 332 -11.90 30.14 -67.23
CA GLU A 332 -12.14 29.91 -65.80
C GLU A 332 -12.42 31.22 -65.04
N VAL A 333 -11.84 32.34 -65.44
CA VAL A 333 -12.24 33.67 -64.96
C VAL A 333 -13.71 33.96 -65.31
N LYS A 334 -14.14 33.66 -66.54
CA LYS A 334 -15.54 33.80 -66.95
C LYS A 334 -16.45 32.92 -66.09
N ASN A 335 -16.14 31.63 -65.94
CA ASN A 335 -16.88 30.71 -65.09
C ASN A 335 -16.93 31.19 -63.62
N GLY A 336 -15.82 31.72 -63.11
CA GLY A 336 -15.73 32.23 -61.75
C GLY A 336 -16.54 33.51 -61.54
N ILE A 337 -16.60 34.40 -62.53
CA ILE A 337 -17.47 35.59 -62.50
C ILE A 337 -18.93 35.18 -62.54
N ASP A 338 -19.30 34.20 -63.37
CA ASP A 338 -20.66 33.67 -63.41
C ASP A 338 -21.07 33.15 -62.03
N ARG A 339 -20.22 32.32 -61.39
CA ARG A 339 -20.44 31.84 -60.02
C ARG A 339 -20.51 32.97 -59.00
N PHE A 340 -19.61 33.95 -59.05
CA PHE A 340 -19.62 35.11 -58.15
C PHE A 340 -20.95 35.87 -58.21
N VAL A 341 -21.44 36.10 -59.43
CA VAL A 341 -22.72 36.78 -59.67
C VAL A 341 -23.89 35.91 -59.23
N ASP A 342 -23.88 34.61 -59.50
CA ASP A 342 -24.96 33.71 -59.08
C ASP A 342 -25.04 33.60 -57.55
N THR A 343 -23.91 33.39 -56.87
CA THR A 343 -23.81 33.36 -55.39
C THR A 343 -24.32 34.67 -54.77
N LEU A 344 -23.92 35.83 -55.30
CA LEU A 344 -24.45 37.11 -54.80
C LEU A 344 -25.94 37.30 -55.11
N SER A 345 -26.44 36.82 -56.26
CA SER A 345 -27.85 36.89 -56.62
C SER A 345 -28.74 36.13 -55.63
N GLU A 346 -28.27 34.97 -55.16
CA GLU A 346 -28.99 34.11 -54.23
C GLU A 346 -28.83 34.54 -52.76
N SER A 347 -27.82 35.36 -52.48
CA SER A 347 -27.51 35.79 -51.12
C SER A 347 -28.57 36.67 -50.46
N GLY A 348 -29.38 37.41 -51.22
CA GLY A 348 -30.37 38.34 -50.65
C GLY A 348 -29.82 39.68 -50.17
N VAL A 349 -28.55 40.02 -50.46
CA VAL A 349 -27.96 41.36 -50.18
C VAL A 349 -27.78 42.23 -51.43
N THR A 350 -28.33 41.84 -52.58
CA THR A 350 -28.13 42.53 -53.87
C THR A 350 -28.54 44.01 -53.83
N GLU A 351 -29.56 44.36 -53.04
CA GLU A 351 -30.01 45.76 -52.86
C GLU A 351 -28.96 46.68 -52.21
N LYS A 352 -27.94 46.10 -51.57
CA LYS A 352 -26.83 46.83 -50.93
C LYS A 352 -25.56 46.84 -51.77
N ILE A 353 -25.56 46.18 -52.93
CA ILE A 353 -24.37 46.01 -53.76
C ILE A 353 -24.57 46.76 -55.07
N ASN A 354 -23.65 47.66 -55.37
CA ASN A 354 -23.43 48.15 -56.72
C ASN A 354 -22.24 47.39 -57.32
N LEU A 355 -22.36 46.99 -58.58
CA LEU A 355 -21.35 46.22 -59.28
C LEU A 355 -20.93 46.96 -60.56
N GLY A 356 -19.64 46.98 -60.85
CA GLY A 356 -19.05 47.46 -62.08
C GLY A 356 -17.99 46.49 -62.61
N TYR A 357 -17.58 46.67 -63.86
CA TYR A 357 -16.63 45.78 -64.52
C TYR A 357 -15.65 46.55 -65.39
N VAL A 358 -14.37 46.18 -65.33
CA VAL A 358 -13.28 46.69 -66.17
C VAL A 358 -12.49 45.50 -66.71
N GLY A 359 -12.69 45.16 -67.98
CA GLY A 359 -11.83 44.26 -68.74
C GLY A 359 -10.75 45.04 -69.46
N PHE A 360 -9.46 44.79 -69.15
CA PHE A 360 -8.35 45.62 -69.65
C PHE A 360 -7.29 44.82 -70.41
N SER A 361 -6.73 45.45 -71.44
CA SER A 361 -5.57 45.02 -72.22
C SER A 361 -4.73 46.27 -72.57
N SER A 362 -3.72 46.15 -73.43
CA SER A 362 -2.95 47.29 -73.94
C SER A 362 -3.77 48.19 -74.90
N GLU A 363 -3.37 49.45 -75.05
CA GLU A 363 -4.04 50.39 -75.97
C GLU A 363 -4.06 49.84 -77.42
N GLY A 364 -5.21 49.95 -78.08
CA GLY A 364 -5.41 49.44 -79.45
C GLY A 364 -5.95 48.01 -79.54
N TYR A 365 -6.15 47.33 -78.41
CA TYR A 365 -6.80 46.02 -78.30
C TYR A 365 -8.20 46.13 -77.66
N ASP A 366 -8.93 45.02 -77.64
CA ASP A 366 -10.27 44.97 -77.06
C ASP A 366 -10.21 45.20 -75.53
N ASN A 367 -10.99 46.16 -75.07
CA ASN A 367 -11.20 46.53 -73.68
C ASN A 367 -12.70 46.73 -73.47
N ARG A 368 -13.21 46.48 -72.26
CA ARG A 368 -14.63 46.70 -71.96
C ARG A 368 -14.82 47.28 -70.57
N THR A 369 -15.69 48.28 -70.48
CA THR A 369 -16.16 48.83 -69.20
C THR A 369 -17.67 48.74 -69.11
N ILE A 370 -18.15 48.30 -67.95
CA ILE A 370 -19.57 48.38 -67.57
C ILE A 370 -19.62 49.34 -66.37
N PRO A 371 -20.29 50.50 -66.49
CA PRO A 371 -20.39 51.46 -65.42
C PRO A 371 -20.97 50.85 -64.15
N ILE A 372 -20.55 51.38 -63.00
CA ILE A 372 -21.11 50.94 -61.71
C ILE A 372 -22.61 51.28 -61.63
N ALA A 373 -23.42 50.28 -61.33
CA ALA A 373 -24.85 50.43 -61.08
C ALA A 373 -25.34 49.35 -60.10
N GLY A 374 -26.60 49.42 -59.69
CA GLY A 374 -27.19 48.43 -58.77
C GLY A 374 -27.07 47.02 -59.34
N PHE A 375 -26.68 46.06 -58.49
CA PHE A 375 -26.31 44.70 -58.88
C PHE A 375 -27.27 44.05 -59.90
N ASP A 376 -28.58 44.05 -59.61
CA ASP A 376 -29.59 43.41 -60.46
C ASP A 376 -29.74 44.05 -61.84
N SER A 377 -29.30 45.30 -62.02
CA SER A 377 -29.37 46.00 -63.30
C SER A 377 -28.23 45.65 -64.27
N VAL A 378 -27.11 45.13 -63.75
CA VAL A 378 -25.88 44.89 -64.53
C VAL A 378 -25.44 43.42 -64.55
N LYS A 379 -26.00 42.55 -63.70
CA LYS A 379 -25.56 41.17 -63.53
C LYS A 379 -25.48 40.35 -64.84
N GLU A 380 -26.52 40.41 -65.68
CA GLU A 380 -26.56 39.69 -66.96
C GLU A 380 -25.52 40.24 -67.95
N GLU A 381 -25.28 41.57 -67.93
CA GLU A 381 -24.28 42.19 -68.79
C GLU A 381 -22.86 41.82 -68.35
N ILE A 382 -22.62 41.76 -67.03
CA ILE A 382 -21.32 41.40 -66.44
C ILE A 382 -20.99 39.92 -66.67
N GLN A 383 -21.95 39.01 -66.55
CA GLN A 383 -21.78 37.60 -66.90
C GLN A 383 -21.41 37.43 -68.39
N ALA A 384 -21.97 38.27 -69.27
CA ALA A 384 -21.62 38.28 -70.68
C ALA A 384 -20.40 39.17 -71.04
N ALA A 385 -19.71 39.76 -70.06
CA ALA A 385 -18.66 40.75 -70.32
C ALA A 385 -17.35 40.13 -70.77
N THR A 386 -16.91 39.07 -70.09
CA THR A 386 -15.63 38.40 -70.33
C THR A 386 -15.65 37.60 -71.64
N PRO A 387 -14.73 37.86 -72.59
CA PRO A 387 -14.69 37.18 -73.88
C PRO A 387 -14.15 35.76 -73.76
N ASP A 388 -14.41 34.92 -74.79
CA ASP A 388 -13.89 33.54 -74.84
C ASP A 388 -12.39 33.49 -75.23
N SER A 389 -11.83 34.59 -75.72
CA SER A 389 -10.41 34.73 -76.05
C SER A 389 -9.98 36.19 -76.00
N THR A 390 -8.73 36.45 -75.64
CA THR A 390 -8.19 37.80 -75.39
C THR A 390 -6.90 38.06 -76.18
N SER A 391 -6.44 39.31 -76.25
CA SER A 391 -5.16 39.64 -76.91
C SER A 391 -4.63 41.01 -76.46
N GLY A 392 -3.32 41.23 -76.62
CA GLY A 392 -2.64 42.47 -76.22
C GLY A 392 -1.80 42.30 -74.94
N GLY A 393 -1.18 43.38 -74.50
CA GLY A 393 -0.34 43.43 -73.30
C GLY A 393 -1.13 43.69 -72.01
N THR A 394 -0.45 43.64 -70.88
CA THR A 394 -1.05 43.72 -69.54
C THR A 394 -0.95 45.15 -68.99
N PHE A 395 -1.98 45.97 -69.20
CA PHE A 395 -2.02 47.37 -68.75
C PHE A 395 -2.72 47.54 -67.40
N THR A 396 -2.27 46.81 -66.38
CA THR A 396 -2.89 46.75 -65.04
C THR A 396 -3.11 48.13 -64.42
N GLN A 397 -2.18 49.07 -64.62
CA GLN A 397 -2.31 50.43 -64.10
C GLN A 397 -3.56 51.14 -64.64
N ASN A 398 -3.85 50.97 -65.94
CA ASN A 398 -5.03 51.55 -66.57
C ASN A 398 -6.33 50.89 -66.08
N GLY A 399 -6.33 49.57 -65.89
CA GLY A 399 -7.46 48.85 -65.30
C GLY A 399 -7.79 49.35 -63.89
N LEU A 400 -6.77 49.49 -63.03
CA LEU A 400 -6.92 50.04 -61.68
C LEU A 400 -7.41 51.50 -61.71
N ARG A 401 -6.86 52.33 -62.60
CA ARG A 401 -7.28 53.73 -62.75
C ARG A 401 -8.75 53.84 -63.13
N GLN A 402 -9.20 53.11 -64.14
CA GLN A 402 -10.60 53.11 -64.58
C GLN A 402 -11.54 52.66 -63.45
N ALA A 403 -11.17 51.63 -62.70
CA ALA A 403 -11.95 51.20 -61.54
C ALA A 403 -11.99 52.28 -60.43
N GLY A 404 -10.88 52.94 -60.17
CA GLY A 404 -10.79 54.06 -59.23
C GLY A 404 -11.60 55.30 -59.65
N GLU A 405 -11.76 55.52 -60.96
CA GLU A 405 -12.65 56.55 -61.53
C GLU A 405 -14.13 56.15 -61.36
N MET A 406 -14.48 54.88 -61.61
CA MET A 406 -15.84 54.36 -61.38
C MET A 406 -16.25 54.47 -59.90
N LEU A 407 -15.32 54.20 -58.97
CA LEU A 407 -15.56 54.25 -57.53
C LEU A 407 -15.47 55.66 -56.92
N SER A 408 -15.22 56.69 -57.74
CA SER A 408 -14.91 58.06 -57.27
C SER A 408 -16.07 58.81 -56.62
N GLU A 409 -17.30 58.29 -56.70
CA GLU A 409 -18.47 58.92 -56.09
C GLU A 409 -18.39 58.87 -54.54
N GLN A 410 -18.55 60.05 -53.91
CA GLN A 410 -18.58 60.20 -52.45
C GLN A 410 -19.97 59.90 -51.88
N ASN A 411 -20.40 58.64 -51.98
CA ASN A 411 -21.69 58.16 -51.46
C ASN A 411 -21.59 57.50 -50.07
N GLY A 412 -20.39 57.41 -49.49
CA GLY A 412 -20.15 56.77 -48.19
C GLY A 412 -20.20 55.24 -48.20
N HIS A 413 -20.37 54.61 -49.37
CA HIS A 413 -20.32 53.16 -49.52
C HIS A 413 -18.89 52.66 -49.35
N LYS A 414 -18.74 51.42 -48.86
CA LYS A 414 -17.44 50.73 -48.89
C LYS A 414 -17.05 50.53 -50.37
N LYS A 415 -15.81 50.85 -50.73
CA LYS A 415 -15.31 50.77 -52.12
C LYS A 415 -14.34 49.61 -52.26
N VAL A 416 -14.63 48.66 -53.15
CA VAL A 416 -13.80 47.45 -53.34
C VAL A 416 -13.47 47.26 -54.82
N ILE A 417 -12.19 46.98 -55.10
CA ILE A 417 -11.70 46.49 -56.38
C ILE A 417 -11.32 45.02 -56.21
N VAL A 418 -11.76 44.15 -57.12
CA VAL A 418 -11.28 42.76 -57.22
C VAL A 418 -10.47 42.64 -58.50
N LEU A 419 -9.14 42.64 -58.37
CA LEU A 419 -8.18 42.51 -59.46
C LEU A 419 -7.89 41.03 -59.77
N LEU A 420 -8.13 40.60 -61.01
CA LEU A 420 -7.84 39.26 -61.52
C LEU A 420 -6.81 39.39 -62.65
N THR A 421 -5.59 38.87 -62.47
CA THR A 421 -4.50 39.00 -63.46
C THR A 421 -3.46 37.90 -63.30
N ASP A 422 -2.76 37.57 -64.39
CA ASP A 422 -1.57 36.70 -64.37
C ASP A 422 -0.24 37.47 -64.13
N GLY A 423 -0.36 38.75 -63.76
CA GLY A 423 0.47 39.43 -62.77
C GLY A 423 1.76 40.11 -63.22
N VAL A 424 2.10 40.11 -64.50
CA VAL A 424 3.21 40.92 -65.04
C VAL A 424 2.65 42.07 -65.88
N PRO A 425 2.64 43.33 -65.39
CA PRO A 425 2.22 44.47 -66.19
C PRO A 425 3.24 44.72 -67.31
N THR A 426 2.85 44.66 -68.57
CA THR A 426 3.72 44.96 -69.72
C THR A 426 3.45 46.33 -70.34
N CYS A 427 2.51 47.08 -69.76
CA CYS A 427 2.21 48.46 -70.11
C CYS A 427 2.05 49.30 -68.83
N SER A 428 2.57 50.52 -68.83
CA SER A 428 2.29 51.51 -67.78
C SER A 428 2.29 52.93 -68.32
N TYR A 429 1.57 53.84 -67.67
CA TYR A 429 1.80 55.28 -67.85
C TYR A 429 3.19 55.66 -67.35
N HIS A 430 3.85 56.55 -68.09
CA HIS A 430 5.20 56.98 -67.83
C HIS A 430 5.27 57.74 -66.51
N VAL A 431 6.16 57.30 -65.62
CA VAL A 431 6.35 57.86 -64.28
C VAL A 431 7.00 59.24 -64.42
N SER A 432 6.39 60.26 -63.80
CA SER A 432 6.92 61.63 -63.79
C SER A 432 7.59 61.99 -62.46
N SER A 433 7.19 61.35 -61.36
CA SER A 433 7.86 61.42 -60.05
C SER A 433 7.58 60.17 -59.22
N VAL A 434 8.38 59.93 -58.17
CA VAL A 434 8.21 58.80 -57.23
C VAL A 434 8.16 59.24 -55.78
N VAL A 435 7.61 58.40 -54.90
CA VAL A 435 7.75 58.50 -53.44
C VAL A 435 8.64 57.35 -52.95
N THR A 436 9.50 57.61 -51.97
CA THR A 436 10.39 56.61 -51.35
C THR A 436 9.79 56.17 -50.01
N GLU A 437 9.75 54.87 -49.77
CA GLU A 437 9.34 54.22 -48.52
C GLU A 437 10.49 54.19 -47.50
N GLU A 438 10.19 53.86 -46.23
CA GLU A 438 11.19 53.78 -45.15
C GLU A 438 12.28 52.73 -45.42
N ASP A 439 11.92 51.65 -46.14
CA ASP A 439 12.83 50.57 -46.57
C ASP A 439 13.66 50.94 -47.83
N VAL A 440 13.64 52.20 -48.26
CA VAL A 440 14.33 52.74 -49.45
C VAL A 440 13.71 52.29 -50.78
N SER A 441 12.70 51.42 -50.77
CA SER A 441 11.94 51.10 -51.98
C SER A 441 11.09 52.31 -52.44
N TYR A 442 10.57 52.29 -53.67
CA TYR A 442 9.86 53.44 -54.22
C TYR A 442 8.77 53.03 -55.21
N TYR A 443 7.75 53.89 -55.32
CA TYR A 443 6.61 53.71 -56.22
C TYR A 443 6.27 55.03 -56.94
N GLY A 444 5.61 54.93 -58.09
CA GLY A 444 5.22 56.07 -58.91
C GLY A 444 4.20 56.96 -58.20
N ALA A 445 4.41 58.28 -58.25
CA ALA A 445 3.57 59.26 -57.55
C ALA A 445 2.79 60.17 -58.50
N THR A 446 3.38 60.51 -59.64
CA THR A 446 2.72 61.24 -60.72
C THR A 446 3.03 60.58 -62.05
N PHE A 447 2.07 60.65 -62.99
CA PHE A 447 2.12 59.94 -64.26
C PHE A 447 1.81 60.88 -65.42
N SER A 448 2.49 60.74 -66.55
CA SER A 448 2.12 61.44 -67.78
C SER A 448 1.24 60.57 -68.67
N ASN A 449 0.65 61.16 -69.72
CA ASN A 449 -0.13 60.42 -70.72
C ASN A 449 0.73 59.59 -71.69
N GLN A 450 2.07 59.65 -71.59
CA GLN A 450 2.94 58.75 -72.36
C GLN A 450 2.84 57.33 -71.78
N VAL A 451 2.84 56.31 -72.64
CA VAL A 451 2.80 54.90 -72.23
C VAL A 451 4.17 54.26 -72.45
N ASP A 452 4.71 53.63 -71.41
CA ASP A 452 5.85 52.72 -71.49
C ASP A 452 5.30 51.33 -71.86
N HIS A 453 5.71 50.82 -73.03
CA HIS A 453 5.24 49.54 -73.58
C HIS A 453 6.42 48.62 -73.96
N PRO A 454 7.06 47.97 -72.97
CA PRO A 454 8.12 46.97 -73.17
C PRO A 454 7.68 45.63 -73.81
N GLU A 455 6.53 45.59 -74.49
CA GLU A 455 5.94 44.43 -75.17
C GLU A 455 5.53 43.28 -74.22
N TYR A 456 6.46 42.38 -73.89
CA TYR A 456 6.19 41.10 -73.19
C TYR A 456 6.89 40.96 -71.82
N THR A 457 7.54 42.02 -71.34
CA THR A 457 8.23 42.07 -70.04
C THR A 457 7.81 43.32 -69.29
N SER A 458 7.96 43.37 -67.97
CA SER A 458 7.83 44.59 -67.18
C SER A 458 9.07 45.50 -67.28
N LYS A 459 10.20 45.00 -67.81
CA LYS A 459 11.45 45.76 -67.93
C LYS A 459 11.39 46.88 -68.97
N ILE A 460 11.56 48.12 -68.52
CA ILE A 460 11.66 49.30 -69.37
C ILE A 460 13.11 49.47 -69.86
N SER A 461 13.31 49.50 -71.18
CA SER A 461 14.62 49.68 -71.81
C SER A 461 14.54 50.67 -72.99
N PRO A 462 15.29 51.80 -72.96
CA PRO A 462 16.22 52.21 -71.90
C PRO A 462 15.49 52.71 -70.64
N PRO A 463 16.06 52.51 -69.43
CA PRO A 463 15.50 53.08 -68.22
C PRO A 463 15.65 54.61 -68.20
N TYR A 464 14.84 55.30 -67.41
CA TYR A 464 14.84 56.77 -67.30
C TYR A 464 14.88 57.26 -65.84
N LEU A 465 15.31 58.51 -65.62
CA LEU A 465 15.47 59.12 -64.29
C LEU A 465 14.31 60.05 -63.99
N VAL A 466 13.74 59.93 -62.79
CA VAL A 466 12.66 60.80 -62.30
C VAL A 466 12.98 61.37 -60.92
N PRO A 467 12.47 62.58 -60.58
CA PRO A 467 12.65 63.17 -59.26
C PRO A 467 11.84 62.43 -58.19
N VAL A 468 12.37 62.43 -56.95
CA VAL A 468 11.60 62.03 -55.76
C VAL A 468 10.73 63.21 -55.32
N ARG A 469 9.42 62.97 -55.16
CA ARG A 469 8.44 63.95 -54.73
C ARG A 469 8.85 64.56 -53.38
N ASP A 470 8.70 65.88 -53.26
CA ASP A 470 9.04 66.68 -52.07
C ASP A 470 10.53 66.63 -51.64
N GLN A 471 11.41 66.03 -52.45
CA GLN A 471 12.86 65.95 -52.23
C GLN A 471 13.64 66.37 -53.50
N TYR A 472 13.70 67.68 -53.75
CA TYR A 472 14.22 68.33 -54.98
C TYR A 472 15.69 68.03 -55.38
N SER A 473 16.40 67.14 -54.68
CA SER A 473 17.79 66.74 -54.99
C SER A 473 18.00 65.23 -55.10
N GLN A 474 16.94 64.42 -54.98
CA GLN A 474 17.01 62.97 -55.15
C GLN A 474 16.33 62.52 -56.45
N TRP A 475 16.94 61.55 -57.11
CA TRP A 475 16.44 60.95 -58.35
C TRP A 475 16.43 59.42 -58.22
N ARG A 476 15.50 58.76 -58.91
CA ARG A 476 15.39 57.30 -58.99
C ARG A 476 15.31 56.85 -60.45
N TRP A 477 15.88 55.69 -60.72
CA TRP A 477 15.77 55.05 -62.03
C TRP A 477 14.44 54.31 -62.12
N ILE A 478 13.73 54.51 -63.22
CA ILE A 478 12.55 53.77 -63.59
C ILE A 478 12.96 52.80 -64.69
N ASN A 479 12.94 51.52 -64.35
CA ASN A 479 13.34 50.40 -65.20
C ASN A 479 12.30 49.29 -65.25
N SER A 480 11.15 49.46 -64.58
CA SER A 480 10.06 48.49 -64.54
C SER A 480 8.70 49.18 -64.52
N THR A 481 7.74 48.65 -65.28
CA THR A 481 6.32 49.07 -65.29
C THR A 481 5.64 48.86 -63.94
N PHE A 482 6.12 47.92 -63.10
CA PHE A 482 5.60 47.69 -61.76
C PHE A 482 5.67 48.95 -60.88
N THR A 483 6.68 49.81 -61.06
CA THR A 483 6.79 51.05 -60.29
C THR A 483 5.56 51.94 -60.48
N ALA A 484 5.03 52.02 -61.70
CA ALA A 484 3.85 52.81 -62.00
C ALA A 484 2.57 52.15 -61.49
N THR A 485 2.43 50.84 -61.72
CA THR A 485 1.25 50.07 -61.30
C THR A 485 1.07 50.05 -59.79
N ILE A 486 2.15 49.79 -59.02
CA ILE A 486 2.13 49.85 -57.55
C ILE A 486 1.77 51.26 -57.09
N GLY A 487 2.32 52.29 -57.74
CA GLY A 487 2.01 53.68 -57.42
C GLY A 487 0.52 54.04 -57.55
N GLU A 488 -0.12 53.62 -58.64
CA GLU A 488 -1.57 53.79 -58.83
C GLU A 488 -2.37 53.06 -57.75
N ALA A 489 -2.02 51.79 -57.47
CA ALA A 489 -2.68 50.99 -56.45
C ALA A 489 -2.57 51.62 -55.04
N MET A 490 -1.38 52.12 -54.67
CA MET A 490 -1.16 52.78 -53.39
C MET A 490 -1.97 54.06 -53.25
N ALA A 491 -2.12 54.83 -54.33
CA ALA A 491 -2.95 56.03 -54.32
C ALA A 491 -4.44 55.69 -54.11
N LEU A 492 -4.94 54.63 -54.76
CA LEU A 492 -6.32 54.16 -54.57
C LEU A 492 -6.57 53.70 -53.13
N LYS A 493 -5.63 52.95 -52.54
CA LYS A 493 -5.68 52.55 -51.13
C LYS A 493 -5.73 53.75 -50.18
N GLN A 494 -4.91 54.78 -50.42
CA GLN A 494 -4.91 56.01 -49.62
C GLN A 494 -6.23 56.79 -49.72
N ARG A 495 -6.96 56.66 -50.84
CA ARG A 495 -8.30 57.23 -51.02
C ARG A 495 -9.40 56.47 -50.26
N GLY A 496 -9.08 55.31 -49.67
CA GLY A 496 -10.04 54.45 -48.97
C GLY A 496 -10.70 53.40 -49.85
N ILE A 497 -10.08 53.04 -50.99
CA ILE A 497 -10.52 51.93 -51.85
C ILE A 497 -9.76 50.67 -51.46
N GLU A 498 -10.49 49.62 -51.13
CA GLU A 498 -9.94 48.31 -50.80
C GLU A 498 -9.64 47.53 -52.07
N ILE A 499 -8.40 47.07 -52.25
CA ILE A 499 -8.02 46.27 -53.43
C ILE A 499 -7.80 44.83 -52.98
N HIS A 500 -8.58 43.91 -53.55
CA HIS A 500 -8.39 42.47 -53.46
C HIS A 500 -7.73 41.98 -54.74
N GLY A 501 -6.81 41.03 -54.65
CA GLY A 501 -6.07 40.53 -55.81
C GLY A 501 -6.03 39.02 -55.87
N LEU A 502 -6.25 38.46 -57.07
CA LEU A 502 -5.94 37.09 -57.40
C LEU A 502 -4.83 37.06 -58.44
N GLY A 503 -3.68 36.51 -58.07
CA GLY A 503 -2.63 36.16 -59.01
C GLY A 503 -2.93 34.81 -59.66
N ILE A 504 -3.20 34.80 -60.96
CA ILE A 504 -3.62 33.60 -61.70
C ILE A 504 -2.40 32.97 -62.35
N GLN A 505 -2.00 31.80 -61.84
CA GLN A 505 -0.89 31.00 -62.37
C GLN A 505 0.36 31.84 -62.67
N LEU A 506 0.69 32.73 -61.73
CA LEU A 506 1.76 33.71 -61.91
C LEU A 506 3.07 33.05 -62.32
N GLN A 507 3.76 33.69 -63.25
CA GLN A 507 5.09 33.32 -63.70
C GLN A 507 6.10 34.41 -63.32
N GLY A 508 7.39 34.06 -63.31
CA GLY A 508 8.45 35.06 -63.23
C GLY A 508 8.58 35.85 -64.53
N ASP A 509 9.24 37.01 -64.47
CA ASP A 509 9.62 37.78 -65.66
C ASP A 509 11.11 37.57 -65.91
N GLU A 510 11.42 36.61 -66.78
CA GLU A 510 12.79 36.21 -67.12
C GLU A 510 13.60 37.35 -67.75
N THR A 511 12.95 38.27 -68.45
CA THR A 511 13.63 39.36 -69.17
C THR A 511 14.04 40.50 -68.22
N GLU A 512 13.21 40.77 -67.21
CA GLU A 512 13.57 41.63 -66.06
C GLU A 512 14.56 40.93 -65.11
N GLY A 513 14.48 39.61 -64.98
CA GLY A 513 15.31 38.80 -64.09
C GLY A 513 14.70 38.64 -62.69
N ILE A 514 13.36 38.64 -62.59
CA ILE A 514 12.62 38.47 -61.33
C ILE A 514 11.86 37.14 -61.31
N THR A 515 11.83 36.47 -60.17
CA THR A 515 11.17 35.16 -60.00
C THR A 515 9.66 35.30 -59.80
N LYS A 516 8.92 34.17 -59.84
CA LYS A 516 7.49 34.14 -59.51
C LYS A 516 7.21 34.72 -58.13
N GLU A 517 8.02 34.38 -57.13
CA GLU A 517 7.86 34.85 -55.75
C GLU A 517 8.05 36.37 -55.65
N GLU A 518 8.94 36.93 -56.46
CA GLU A 518 9.15 38.37 -56.54
C GLU A 518 7.97 39.08 -57.24
N VAL A 519 7.40 38.48 -58.29
CA VAL A 519 6.16 38.94 -58.91
C VAL A 519 5.01 38.91 -57.89
N GLU A 520 4.84 37.81 -57.15
CA GLU A 520 3.85 37.70 -56.06
C GLU A 520 4.05 38.76 -54.97
N ARG A 521 5.29 39.03 -54.57
CA ARG A 521 5.61 40.09 -53.60
C ARG A 521 5.18 41.47 -54.11
N ARG A 522 5.39 41.75 -55.40
CA ARG A 522 4.94 43.00 -56.05
C ARG A 522 3.42 43.06 -56.17
N MET A 523 2.75 41.95 -56.49
CA MET A 523 1.29 41.83 -56.47
C MET A 523 0.71 42.13 -55.08
N ARG A 524 1.32 41.58 -54.02
CA ARG A 524 0.93 41.85 -52.63
C ARG A 524 1.06 43.32 -52.25
N LYS A 525 2.02 44.07 -52.81
CA LYS A 525 2.12 45.53 -52.61
C LYS A 525 0.94 46.30 -53.21
N MET A 526 0.28 45.77 -54.24
CA MET A 526 -0.85 46.43 -54.90
C MET A 526 -2.17 46.27 -54.12
N VAL A 527 -2.37 45.14 -53.44
CA VAL A 527 -3.61 44.89 -52.68
C VAL A 527 -3.64 45.61 -51.33
N SER A 528 -4.81 45.71 -50.73
CA SER A 528 -5.00 46.17 -49.35
C SER A 528 -4.64 45.05 -48.35
N THR A 529 -4.38 45.43 -47.10
CA THR A 529 -4.17 44.51 -45.98
C THR A 529 -5.32 44.62 -44.99
N GLY A 530 -5.73 43.51 -44.40
CA GLY A 530 -6.69 43.45 -43.31
C GLY A 530 -6.13 43.97 -41.98
N GLU A 531 -6.98 44.05 -40.96
CA GLU A 531 -6.62 44.49 -39.60
C GLU A 531 -5.58 43.57 -38.93
N ASP A 532 -5.53 42.30 -39.33
CA ASP A 532 -4.58 41.28 -38.89
C ASP A 532 -3.22 41.36 -39.60
N GLY A 533 -3.05 42.31 -40.52
CA GLY A 533 -1.85 42.46 -41.35
C GLY A 533 -1.83 41.55 -42.58
N THR A 534 -2.83 40.69 -42.77
CA THR A 534 -2.90 39.78 -43.92
C THR A 534 -3.27 40.54 -45.18
N ALA A 535 -2.47 40.41 -46.25
CA ALA A 535 -2.81 40.99 -47.54
C ALA A 535 -4.06 40.32 -48.13
N TYR A 536 -4.99 41.10 -48.69
CA TYR A 536 -6.14 40.62 -49.48
C TYR A 536 -5.68 40.12 -50.86
N TYR A 537 -4.71 39.21 -50.85
CA TYR A 537 -4.09 38.62 -52.02
C TYR A 537 -4.05 37.11 -51.88
N GLU A 538 -4.53 36.41 -52.90
CA GLU A 538 -4.45 34.97 -53.05
C GLU A 538 -3.76 34.63 -54.38
N SER A 539 -3.08 33.47 -54.45
CA SER A 539 -2.55 32.92 -55.69
C SER A 539 -3.39 31.71 -56.10
N ALA A 540 -3.90 31.70 -57.33
CA ALA A 540 -4.51 30.52 -57.96
C ALA A 540 -3.42 29.76 -58.71
N ASN A 541 -3.09 28.55 -58.27
CA ASN A 541 -2.06 27.74 -58.93
C ASN A 541 -2.66 26.85 -60.03
N GLU A 542 -3.93 26.50 -59.91
CA GLU A 542 -4.71 25.83 -60.93
C GLU A 542 -5.82 26.75 -61.45
N SER A 543 -6.23 26.57 -62.70
CA SER A 543 -7.28 27.42 -63.29
C SER A 543 -8.64 27.25 -62.59
N THR A 544 -8.91 26.09 -61.97
CA THR A 544 -10.11 25.86 -61.15
C THR A 544 -10.13 26.65 -59.84
N ASP A 545 -8.97 27.00 -59.28
CA ASP A 545 -8.86 27.78 -58.04
C ASP A 545 -9.46 29.19 -58.19
N ILE A 546 -9.56 29.68 -59.43
CA ILE A 546 -10.12 31.00 -59.78
C ILE A 546 -11.61 31.06 -59.43
N ALA A 547 -12.34 30.00 -59.78
CA ALA A 547 -13.77 29.90 -59.49
C ALA A 547 -14.03 29.80 -57.99
N ASP A 548 -13.19 29.06 -57.26
CA ASP A 548 -13.28 28.93 -55.80
C ASP A 548 -12.92 30.24 -55.10
N TYR A 549 -11.89 30.95 -55.56
CA TYR A 549 -11.54 32.28 -55.04
C TYR A 549 -12.72 33.24 -55.18
N LEU A 550 -13.30 33.33 -56.37
CA LEU A 550 -14.42 34.23 -56.62
C LEU A 550 -15.66 33.82 -55.81
N ALA A 551 -15.96 32.52 -55.68
CA ALA A 551 -17.01 32.05 -54.78
C ALA A 551 -16.73 32.44 -53.31
N LYS A 552 -15.48 32.28 -52.83
CA LYS A 552 -15.07 32.72 -51.47
C LYS A 552 -15.28 34.21 -51.29
N LYS A 553 -14.94 35.03 -52.30
CA LYS A 553 -15.18 36.48 -52.26
C LYS A 553 -16.66 36.81 -52.22
N ALA A 554 -17.50 36.11 -52.98
CA ALA A 554 -18.95 36.30 -52.90
C ALA A 554 -19.47 35.99 -51.48
N VAL A 555 -19.09 34.86 -50.89
CA VAL A 555 -19.49 34.50 -49.51
C VAL A 555 -18.88 35.45 -48.47
N GLN A 556 -17.64 35.96 -48.65
CA GLN A 556 -17.05 36.99 -47.79
C GLN A 556 -17.89 38.27 -47.74
N LEU A 557 -18.57 38.61 -48.84
CA LEU A 557 -19.41 39.80 -48.95
C LEU A 557 -20.84 39.58 -48.44
N SER A 558 -21.33 38.34 -48.41
CA SER A 558 -22.75 38.06 -48.21
C SER A 558 -23.09 37.04 -47.12
N GLY A 559 -22.19 36.11 -46.79
CA GLY A 559 -22.41 35.01 -45.85
C GLY A 559 -21.97 35.33 -44.41
N THR A 560 -22.61 34.69 -43.43
CA THR A 560 -22.33 34.88 -42.00
C THR A 560 -21.17 34.04 -41.47
N VAL A 561 -20.83 32.95 -42.16
CA VAL A 561 -19.68 32.10 -41.84
C VAL A 561 -18.65 32.22 -42.96
N VAL A 562 -17.50 32.79 -42.62
CA VAL A 562 -16.48 33.20 -43.57
C VAL A 562 -15.11 32.82 -43.03
N ASP A 563 -14.47 31.85 -43.67
CA ASP A 563 -13.22 31.25 -43.17
C ASP A 563 -13.37 30.70 -41.75
N GLY A 564 -14.53 30.06 -41.50
CA GLY A 564 -14.85 29.50 -40.20
C GLY A 564 -14.02 28.26 -39.87
N LYS A 565 -13.89 27.98 -38.57
CA LYS A 565 -13.08 26.89 -38.02
C LYS A 565 -13.80 26.16 -36.90
N ILE A 566 -13.73 24.83 -36.89
CA ILE A 566 -14.14 23.98 -35.76
C ILE A 566 -12.89 23.37 -35.14
N THR A 567 -12.78 23.43 -33.82
CA THR A 567 -11.77 22.71 -33.04
C THR A 567 -12.47 21.83 -32.02
N ASP A 568 -12.24 20.51 -32.12
CA ASP A 568 -12.96 19.51 -31.33
C ASP A 568 -11.99 18.50 -30.66
N PRO A 569 -11.51 18.80 -29.43
CA PRO A 569 -10.60 17.92 -28.71
C PRO A 569 -11.34 16.77 -28.04
N ILE A 570 -11.04 15.52 -28.38
CA ILE A 570 -11.52 14.33 -27.68
C ILE A 570 -10.70 14.16 -26.39
N ILE A 571 -11.37 13.78 -25.28
CA ILE A 571 -10.73 13.65 -23.96
C ILE A 571 -10.93 12.27 -23.36
N ASP A 572 -10.03 11.91 -22.45
CA ASP A 572 -10.13 10.69 -21.67
C ASP A 572 -11.47 10.61 -20.90
N PRO A 573 -12.08 9.42 -20.79
CA PRO A 573 -11.60 8.12 -21.25
C PRO A 573 -12.05 7.74 -22.68
N PHE A 574 -12.36 8.70 -23.56
CA PHE A 574 -12.70 8.42 -24.96
C PHE A 574 -11.47 8.55 -25.88
N VAL A 575 -11.44 7.74 -26.92
CA VAL A 575 -10.40 7.78 -27.96
C VAL A 575 -11.05 7.83 -29.33
N TYR A 576 -10.47 8.59 -30.25
CA TYR A 576 -10.90 8.65 -31.65
C TYR A 576 -10.87 7.27 -32.31
N GLN A 577 -11.94 6.91 -33.04
CA GLN A 577 -11.96 5.73 -33.89
C GLN A 577 -11.35 6.09 -35.26
N PRO A 578 -10.19 5.50 -35.65
CA PRO A 578 -9.53 5.82 -36.91
C PRO A 578 -10.44 5.67 -38.13
N ASP A 579 -10.22 6.51 -39.13
CA ASP A 579 -10.92 6.52 -40.43
C ASP A 579 -12.45 6.72 -40.35
N SER A 580 -12.97 7.19 -39.21
CA SER A 580 -14.42 7.43 -39.02
C SER A 580 -14.86 8.86 -39.35
N ALA A 581 -13.93 9.83 -39.36
CA ALA A 581 -14.28 11.23 -39.55
C ALA A 581 -14.62 11.58 -41.01
N SER A 582 -15.72 12.28 -41.23
CA SER A 582 -16.13 12.81 -42.54
C SER A 582 -16.90 14.13 -42.40
N VAL A 583 -16.79 15.00 -43.40
CA VAL A 583 -17.58 16.25 -43.48
C VAL A 583 -18.47 16.19 -44.72
N THR A 584 -19.76 16.44 -44.53
CA THR A 584 -20.76 16.37 -45.61
C THR A 584 -21.61 17.64 -45.68
N SER A 585 -22.02 18.01 -46.88
CA SER A 585 -23.03 19.05 -47.10
C SER A 585 -24.41 18.47 -46.83
N VAL A 586 -25.12 19.01 -45.84
CA VAL A 586 -26.48 18.56 -45.47
C VAL A 586 -27.53 19.65 -45.66
N GLY A 587 -27.13 20.89 -46.00
CA GLY A 587 -28.05 22.00 -46.25
C GLY A 587 -29.04 21.79 -47.40
N THR A 588 -29.99 22.72 -47.53
CA THR A 588 -30.95 22.75 -48.67
C THR A 588 -30.28 23.19 -49.97
N THR A 589 -29.15 23.89 -49.87
CA THR A 589 -28.27 24.27 -50.98
C THR A 589 -26.92 23.57 -50.84
N PRO A 590 -26.29 23.14 -51.95
CA PRO A 590 -24.96 22.53 -51.93
C PRO A 590 -23.89 23.58 -51.58
N LEU A 591 -22.77 23.12 -51.02
CA LEU A 591 -21.62 23.97 -50.75
C LEU A 591 -20.96 24.42 -52.05
N SER A 592 -20.59 25.70 -52.10
CA SER A 592 -19.73 26.22 -53.17
C SER A 592 -18.25 25.90 -52.96
N ILE A 593 -17.84 25.69 -51.71
CA ILE A 593 -16.44 25.44 -51.30
C ILE A 593 -16.42 24.29 -50.28
N GLU A 594 -15.58 23.28 -50.52
CA GLU A 594 -15.43 22.17 -49.58
C GLU A 594 -14.56 22.57 -48.36
N PRO A 595 -14.99 22.24 -47.13
CA PRO A 595 -14.22 22.49 -45.93
C PRO A 595 -13.05 21.50 -45.80
N LEU A 596 -12.00 21.91 -45.07
CA LEU A 596 -10.80 21.10 -44.88
C LEU A 596 -10.82 20.37 -43.52
N LEU A 597 -11.02 19.06 -43.55
CA LEU A 597 -10.91 18.20 -42.37
C LEU A 597 -9.45 17.83 -42.11
N SER A 598 -9.00 18.01 -40.87
CA SER A 598 -7.71 17.52 -40.38
C SER A 598 -7.84 16.94 -38.97
N ILE A 599 -6.93 16.02 -38.62
CA ILE A 599 -6.89 15.38 -37.31
C ILE A 599 -5.47 15.50 -36.78
N ASP A 600 -5.32 16.14 -35.62
CA ASP A 600 -4.04 16.29 -34.92
C ASP A 600 -4.13 15.67 -33.52
N GLY A 601 -3.50 14.50 -33.36
CA GLY A 601 -3.62 13.70 -32.14
C GLY A 601 -5.08 13.28 -31.86
N GLN A 602 -5.63 13.76 -30.73
CA GLN A 602 -7.03 13.56 -30.34
C GLN A 602 -7.94 14.74 -30.70
N THR A 603 -7.47 15.71 -31.49
CA THR A 603 -8.24 16.89 -31.87
C THR A 603 -8.67 16.82 -33.33
N ILE A 604 -9.97 16.93 -33.58
CA ILE A 604 -10.53 17.06 -34.93
C ILE A 604 -10.68 18.54 -35.26
N ASN A 605 -10.13 18.96 -36.41
CA ASN A 605 -10.24 20.32 -36.91
C ASN A 605 -10.97 20.33 -38.25
N VAL A 606 -11.87 21.31 -38.44
CA VAL A 606 -12.48 21.60 -39.74
C VAL A 606 -12.24 23.06 -40.05
N ASP A 607 -11.38 23.33 -41.02
CA ASP A 607 -10.98 24.68 -41.44
C ASP A 607 -11.65 25.09 -42.75
N LYS A 608 -11.53 26.39 -43.11
CA LYS A 608 -11.99 26.95 -44.38
C LYS A 608 -13.49 26.75 -44.61
N ILE A 609 -14.29 26.95 -43.56
CA ILE A 609 -15.74 26.83 -43.65
C ILE A 609 -16.32 28.13 -44.22
N TYR A 610 -17.01 28.05 -45.36
CA TYR A 610 -17.72 29.16 -46.00
C TYR A 610 -19.17 28.73 -46.18
N LEU A 611 -20.10 29.38 -45.46
CA LEU A 611 -21.52 29.01 -45.50
C LEU A 611 -22.39 30.24 -45.69
N GLU A 612 -23.27 30.15 -46.68
CA GLU A 612 -24.33 31.12 -46.94
C GLU A 612 -25.70 30.57 -46.52
N LYS A 613 -26.76 31.31 -46.87
CA LYS A 613 -28.13 30.90 -46.62
C LYS A 613 -28.46 29.56 -47.27
N GLY A 614 -29.00 28.65 -46.45
CA GLY A 614 -29.40 27.31 -46.87
C GLY A 614 -28.26 26.28 -46.84
N GLN A 615 -27.00 26.71 -46.66
CA GLN A 615 -25.86 25.80 -46.56
C GLN A 615 -25.62 25.37 -45.10
N GLU A 616 -25.35 24.07 -44.94
CA GLU A 616 -25.03 23.45 -43.66
C GLU A 616 -24.05 22.32 -43.87
N ILE A 617 -23.03 22.25 -43.02
CA ILE A 617 -22.12 21.11 -42.94
C ILE A 617 -22.46 20.23 -41.76
N GLN A 618 -22.21 18.94 -41.90
CA GLN A 618 -22.20 17.97 -40.81
C GLN A 618 -20.84 17.25 -40.79
N LEU A 619 -20.12 17.41 -39.68
CA LEU A 619 -18.99 16.57 -39.31
C LEU A 619 -19.54 15.35 -38.57
N HIS A 620 -19.24 14.16 -39.06
CA HIS A 620 -19.49 12.88 -38.38
C HIS A 620 -18.16 12.23 -38.02
N TYR A 621 -18.05 11.65 -36.84
CA TYR A 621 -16.95 10.77 -36.44
C TYR A 621 -17.38 9.82 -35.33
N GLN A 622 -16.54 8.84 -35.01
CA GLN A 622 -16.78 7.90 -33.92
C GLN A 622 -15.73 7.99 -32.81
N VAL A 623 -16.14 7.74 -31.59
CA VAL A 623 -15.24 7.60 -30.43
C VAL A 623 -15.52 6.32 -29.66
N ARG A 624 -14.46 5.81 -29.03
CA ARG A 624 -14.46 4.57 -28.26
C ARG A 624 -14.19 4.86 -26.79
N LEU A 625 -15.11 4.43 -25.92
CA LEU A 625 -14.94 4.52 -24.47
C LEU A 625 -13.99 3.42 -23.96
N GLN A 626 -12.93 3.82 -23.26
CA GLN A 626 -11.89 2.92 -22.75
C GLN A 626 -12.25 2.37 -21.35
N THR A 627 -13.07 1.32 -21.31
CA THR A 627 -13.56 0.68 -20.06
C THR A 627 -12.51 -0.21 -19.37
N GLU A 628 -11.44 -0.60 -20.06
CA GLU A 628 -10.38 -1.46 -19.54
C GLU A 628 -9.40 -0.76 -18.58
N SER A 629 -9.38 0.58 -18.64
CA SER A 629 -8.53 1.41 -17.79
C SER A 629 -8.80 1.18 -16.30
N LYS A 630 -7.72 1.19 -15.50
CA LYS A 630 -7.81 1.11 -14.02
C LYS A 630 -8.50 2.33 -13.39
N MET A 631 -8.56 3.44 -14.13
CA MET A 631 -9.18 4.70 -13.69
C MET A 631 -10.62 4.84 -14.19
N PHE A 632 -11.12 3.88 -14.97
CA PHE A 632 -12.48 3.91 -15.48
C PHE A 632 -13.48 3.57 -14.36
N GLU A 633 -14.54 4.36 -14.27
CA GLU A 633 -15.63 4.19 -13.32
C GLU A 633 -16.91 3.84 -14.06
N THR A 634 -17.55 2.75 -13.68
CA THR A 634 -18.82 2.32 -14.27
C THR A 634 -19.95 3.23 -13.85
N ASP A 635 -20.99 3.30 -14.66
CA ASP A 635 -22.20 4.10 -14.40
C ASP A 635 -21.94 5.60 -14.16
N THR A 636 -20.77 6.07 -14.58
CA THR A 636 -20.28 7.46 -14.44
C THR A 636 -20.27 8.17 -15.79
N TRP A 637 -20.83 9.37 -15.86
CA TRP A 637 -20.88 10.24 -17.02
C TRP A 637 -19.53 10.91 -17.27
N TYR A 638 -19.01 10.70 -18.47
CA TYR A 638 -17.81 11.35 -18.97
C TYR A 638 -18.17 12.21 -20.16
N GLN A 639 -17.68 13.45 -20.21
CA GLN A 639 -17.76 14.26 -21.42
C GLN A 639 -16.92 13.61 -22.52
N MET A 640 -17.47 13.52 -23.73
CA MET A 640 -16.77 12.88 -24.86
C MET A 640 -15.63 13.74 -25.41
N ASN A 641 -15.69 15.04 -25.15
CA ASN A 641 -14.75 16.03 -25.66
C ASN A 641 -14.45 17.07 -24.59
N GLY A 642 -13.34 17.77 -24.79
CA GLY A 642 -13.06 19.02 -24.10
C GLY A 642 -13.91 20.15 -24.68
N GLN A 643 -13.43 21.37 -24.53
CA GLN A 643 -14.12 22.53 -25.06
C GLN A 643 -14.13 22.49 -26.60
N THR A 644 -15.28 22.18 -27.19
CA THR A 644 -15.50 22.22 -28.64
C THR A 644 -15.94 23.61 -29.07
N ILE A 645 -15.19 24.22 -29.99
CA ILE A 645 -15.38 25.63 -30.40
C ILE A 645 -15.64 25.70 -31.90
N PHE A 646 -16.57 26.59 -32.28
CA PHE A 646 -16.73 27.09 -33.63
C PHE A 646 -16.36 28.57 -33.67
N GLN A 647 -15.42 28.92 -34.53
CA GLN A 647 -15.06 30.28 -34.85
C GLN A 647 -15.70 30.61 -36.23
N PRO A 648 -16.79 31.39 -36.32
CA PRO A 648 -17.50 31.65 -37.58
C PRO A 648 -16.75 32.54 -38.57
N THR A 649 -15.79 33.35 -38.10
CA THR A 649 -15.02 34.27 -38.93
C THR A 649 -13.55 34.25 -38.56
N SER A 650 -12.65 34.75 -39.41
CA SER A 650 -11.22 34.88 -39.08
C SER A 650 -10.93 35.76 -37.85
N ASN A 651 -11.91 36.52 -37.33
CA ASN A 651 -11.78 37.24 -36.06
C ASN A 651 -11.74 36.26 -34.87
N PRO A 652 -10.61 36.18 -34.12
CA PRO A 652 -10.45 35.25 -33.01
C PRO A 652 -11.33 35.57 -31.79
N ASP A 653 -11.87 36.80 -31.69
CA ASP A 653 -12.73 37.22 -30.58
C ASP A 653 -14.18 36.75 -30.76
N VAL A 654 -14.56 36.28 -31.96
CA VAL A 654 -15.91 35.79 -32.24
C VAL A 654 -15.89 34.26 -32.15
N LEU A 655 -16.35 33.74 -31.01
CA LEU A 655 -16.40 32.30 -30.74
C LEU A 655 -17.81 31.85 -30.35
N ALA A 656 -18.17 30.66 -30.80
CA ALA A 656 -19.36 29.93 -30.40
C ALA A 656 -18.94 28.57 -29.80
N LYS A 657 -19.63 28.14 -28.74
CA LYS A 657 -19.32 26.88 -28.06
C LYS A 657 -20.40 25.86 -28.33
N PHE A 658 -19.99 24.66 -28.71
CA PHE A 658 -20.91 23.54 -28.86
C PHE A 658 -21.27 22.96 -27.49
N GLY A 659 -22.50 22.46 -27.37
CA GLY A 659 -22.90 21.65 -26.22
C GLY A 659 -22.29 20.25 -26.32
N VAL A 660 -21.37 19.93 -25.40
CA VAL A 660 -20.59 18.69 -25.41
C VAL A 660 -21.41 17.54 -24.84
N PRO A 661 -21.55 16.42 -25.57
CA PRO A 661 -22.27 15.25 -25.07
C PRO A 661 -21.46 14.51 -24.01
N SER A 662 -22.15 13.71 -23.20
CA SER A 662 -21.53 12.83 -22.22
C SER A 662 -22.07 11.43 -22.34
N ALA A 663 -21.22 10.43 -22.10
CA ALA A 663 -21.64 9.04 -22.04
C ALA A 663 -21.04 8.29 -20.87
N LYS A 664 -21.66 7.14 -20.57
CA LYS A 664 -21.23 6.20 -19.55
C LYS A 664 -21.26 4.78 -20.11
N ALA A 665 -20.63 3.83 -19.41
CA ALA A 665 -20.86 2.41 -19.65
C ALA A 665 -21.35 1.72 -18.36
N PRO A 666 -22.26 0.74 -18.48
CA PRO A 666 -22.82 0.05 -17.33
C PRO A 666 -21.79 -0.87 -16.66
N GLY A 667 -21.87 -0.96 -15.33
CA GLY A 667 -21.16 -1.96 -14.55
C GLY A 667 -21.94 -3.27 -14.36
N VAL A 668 -21.25 -4.27 -13.82
CA VAL A 668 -21.87 -5.47 -13.25
C VAL A 668 -21.63 -5.49 -11.75
N SER A 669 -22.50 -6.20 -11.01
CA SER A 669 -22.29 -6.48 -9.60
C SER A 669 -22.08 -7.97 -9.38
N LEU A 670 -21.27 -8.31 -8.38
CA LEU A 670 -20.98 -9.68 -7.99
C LEU A 670 -21.51 -9.97 -6.59
N ASP A 671 -22.07 -11.17 -6.42
CA ASP A 671 -22.51 -11.72 -5.15
C ASP A 671 -21.64 -12.91 -4.78
N PHE A 672 -20.94 -12.82 -3.65
CA PHE A 672 -19.99 -13.83 -3.18
C PHE A 672 -20.48 -14.53 -1.91
N PHE A 673 -20.27 -15.84 -1.88
CA PHE A 673 -20.70 -16.72 -0.79
C PHE A 673 -19.55 -17.61 -0.31
N LYS A 674 -19.41 -17.73 1.01
CA LYS A 674 -18.44 -18.62 1.65
C LYS A 674 -19.14 -19.57 2.59
N GLU A 675 -19.08 -20.86 2.28
CA GLU A 675 -19.56 -21.94 3.13
C GLU A 675 -18.44 -22.43 4.08
N TRP A 676 -18.81 -22.71 5.33
CA TRP A 676 -17.93 -23.26 6.35
C TRP A 676 -18.38 -24.66 6.76
N GLU A 677 -17.43 -25.59 6.86
CA GLU A 677 -17.67 -26.98 7.27
C GLU A 677 -16.63 -27.39 8.34
N GLU A 678 -17.03 -27.31 9.61
CA GLU A 678 -16.24 -27.73 10.75
C GLU A 678 -16.66 -29.13 11.24
N PHE A 679 -15.71 -30.05 11.31
CA PHE A 679 -15.98 -31.41 11.80
C PHE A 679 -16.32 -31.44 13.30
N ASP A 680 -15.77 -30.50 14.08
CA ASP A 680 -15.90 -30.38 15.54
C ASP A 680 -16.98 -29.36 15.97
N GLN A 681 -17.64 -28.71 15.01
CA GLN A 681 -18.60 -27.61 15.23
C GLN A 681 -18.00 -26.37 15.92
N ASP A 682 -16.67 -26.29 16.06
CA ASP A 682 -16.00 -25.15 16.68
C ASP A 682 -15.71 -24.07 15.63
N THR A 683 -16.47 -22.97 15.73
CA THR A 683 -16.39 -21.80 14.85
C THR A 683 -15.38 -20.75 15.32
N THR A 684 -14.77 -20.91 16.50
CA THR A 684 -13.89 -19.89 17.08
C THR A 684 -12.57 -19.72 16.31
N THR A 685 -12.20 -20.72 15.51
CA THR A 685 -11.01 -20.70 14.65
C THR A 685 -11.23 -20.04 13.29
N ARG A 686 -12.47 -19.64 12.95
CA ARG A 686 -12.74 -18.90 11.71
C ARG A 686 -11.99 -17.55 11.75
N PRO A 687 -11.34 -17.13 10.66
CA PRO A 687 -10.65 -15.84 10.62
C PRO A 687 -11.62 -14.66 10.71
N GLU A 688 -11.13 -13.43 10.89
CA GLU A 688 -11.99 -12.24 10.81
C GLU A 688 -12.41 -11.90 9.37
N LYS A 689 -11.67 -12.42 8.38
CA LYS A 689 -11.91 -12.20 6.95
C LYS A 689 -11.27 -13.28 6.09
N VAL A 690 -11.80 -13.44 4.89
CA VAL A 690 -11.21 -14.23 3.79
C VAL A 690 -11.12 -13.36 2.53
N ILE A 691 -10.18 -13.67 1.66
CA ILE A 691 -9.91 -12.88 0.45
C ILE A 691 -9.89 -13.80 -0.77
N TYR A 692 -10.66 -13.42 -1.80
CA TYR A 692 -10.70 -14.09 -3.09
C TYR A 692 -10.01 -13.27 -4.15
N GLU A 693 -9.24 -13.94 -5.01
CA GLU A 693 -8.74 -13.39 -6.26
C GLU A 693 -9.79 -13.58 -7.35
N ILE A 694 -10.26 -12.48 -7.90
CA ILE A 694 -11.20 -12.42 -9.02
C ILE A 694 -10.41 -12.18 -10.29
N LYS A 695 -10.58 -13.08 -11.26
CA LYS A 695 -10.00 -12.95 -12.58
C LYS A 695 -11.04 -12.39 -13.56
N ARG A 696 -10.63 -11.38 -14.31
CA ARG A 696 -11.35 -10.81 -15.46
C ARG A 696 -10.79 -11.41 -16.75
N THR A 697 -11.65 -11.88 -17.64
CA THR A 697 -11.27 -12.42 -18.95
C THR A 697 -11.99 -11.68 -20.08
N GLY A 698 -11.36 -11.65 -21.26
CA GLY A 698 -11.86 -10.87 -22.41
C GLY A 698 -11.23 -9.47 -22.54
N ILE A 699 -10.06 -9.23 -21.94
CA ILE A 699 -9.29 -8.00 -22.14
C ILE A 699 -8.78 -7.90 -23.58
N THR A 700 -8.67 -6.67 -24.09
CA THR A 700 -8.11 -6.38 -25.42
C THR A 700 -6.83 -5.55 -25.32
N GLU A 701 -6.62 -4.88 -24.19
CA GLU A 701 -5.40 -4.12 -23.90
C GLU A 701 -4.50 -4.88 -22.93
N THR A 702 -3.22 -5.01 -23.28
CA THR A 702 -2.24 -5.72 -22.44
C THR A 702 -1.88 -4.99 -21.15
N SER A 703 -2.18 -3.68 -21.05
CA SER A 703 -1.96 -2.87 -19.84
C SER A 703 -3.14 -2.89 -18.87
N SER A 704 -4.27 -3.47 -19.29
CA SER A 704 -5.49 -3.64 -18.55
C SER A 704 -5.30 -4.52 -17.31
N TRP A 705 -6.08 -4.30 -16.25
CA TRP A 705 -6.01 -5.18 -15.08
C TRP A 705 -6.69 -6.52 -15.35
N GLU A 706 -6.05 -7.63 -15.00
CA GLU A 706 -6.63 -8.97 -15.18
C GLU A 706 -7.15 -9.56 -13.88
N SER A 707 -6.64 -9.10 -12.74
CA SER A 707 -6.97 -9.63 -11.42
C SER A 707 -7.28 -8.51 -10.44
N GLY A 708 -8.29 -8.72 -9.61
CA GLY A 708 -8.64 -7.90 -8.47
C GLY A 708 -9.04 -8.81 -7.31
N TYR A 709 -9.28 -8.23 -6.13
CA TYR A 709 -9.57 -9.02 -4.94
C TYR A 709 -10.87 -8.60 -4.26
N VAL A 710 -11.58 -9.57 -3.72
CA VAL A 710 -12.77 -9.37 -2.88
C VAL A 710 -12.46 -9.82 -1.46
N GLN A 711 -12.77 -8.98 -0.49
CA GLN A 711 -12.74 -9.36 0.92
C GLN A 711 -14.17 -9.67 1.42
N LEU A 712 -14.33 -10.84 2.04
CA LEU A 712 -15.52 -11.19 2.84
C LEU A 712 -15.12 -11.17 4.31
N SER A 713 -15.86 -10.42 5.12
CA SER A 713 -15.62 -10.32 6.56
C SER A 713 -16.55 -11.25 7.32
N LYS A 714 -16.12 -11.69 8.50
CA LYS A 714 -16.95 -12.44 9.43
C LYS A 714 -18.23 -11.64 9.77
N PRO A 715 -19.44 -12.22 9.66
CA PRO A 715 -20.69 -11.54 9.97
C PRO A 715 -20.80 -11.29 11.48
N GLU A 716 -21.52 -10.22 11.86
CA GLU A 716 -21.72 -9.84 13.27
C GLU A 716 -22.50 -10.91 14.07
N GLU A 717 -23.40 -11.64 13.41
CA GLU A 717 -24.14 -12.76 14.00
C GLU A 717 -23.76 -14.09 13.30
N GLU A 718 -23.06 -14.99 14.00
CA GLU A 718 -22.73 -16.34 13.50
C GLU A 718 -23.92 -17.31 13.62
N ASN A 719 -25.05 -16.97 13.03
CA ASN A 719 -26.24 -17.82 13.02
C ASN A 719 -26.28 -18.79 11.82
N THR A 720 -25.33 -18.70 10.87
CA THR A 720 -25.23 -19.60 9.72
C THR A 720 -23.79 -20.01 9.42
N ASN A 721 -23.63 -21.10 8.66
CA ASN A 721 -22.35 -21.54 8.10
C ASN A 721 -22.02 -20.86 6.77
N VAL A 722 -22.70 -19.76 6.43
CA VAL A 722 -22.52 -19.06 5.16
C VAL A 722 -22.19 -17.60 5.45
N TRP A 723 -21.08 -17.12 4.91
CA TRP A 723 -20.84 -15.68 4.82
C TRP A 723 -21.20 -15.21 3.43
N GLU A 724 -21.80 -14.03 3.34
CA GLU A 724 -22.18 -13.45 2.07
C GLU A 724 -21.74 -11.99 1.99
N ARG A 725 -21.43 -11.56 0.76
CA ARG A 725 -21.27 -10.16 0.42
C ARG A 725 -21.85 -9.95 -0.97
N THR A 726 -22.91 -9.16 -1.05
CA THR A 726 -23.68 -8.93 -2.27
C THR A 726 -23.49 -7.51 -2.81
N ASN A 727 -23.88 -7.29 -4.07
CA ASN A 727 -23.81 -6.00 -4.77
C ASN A 727 -22.38 -5.41 -4.82
N ILE A 728 -21.36 -6.26 -5.01
CA ILE A 728 -19.97 -5.79 -5.13
C ILE A 728 -19.78 -5.18 -6.52
N THR A 729 -19.57 -3.86 -6.60
CA THR A 729 -19.36 -3.13 -7.86
C THR A 729 -17.91 -2.73 -8.11
N LYS A 730 -17.05 -2.85 -7.09
CA LYS A 730 -15.60 -2.59 -7.16
C LYS A 730 -14.79 -3.67 -6.46
N LEU A 731 -13.56 -3.87 -6.92
CA LEU A 731 -12.57 -4.78 -6.36
C LEU A 731 -11.37 -4.03 -5.78
N LEU A 732 -10.67 -4.68 -4.87
CA LEU A 732 -9.35 -4.27 -4.41
C LEU A 732 -8.31 -4.52 -5.52
N ALA A 733 -7.41 -3.57 -5.75
CA ALA A 733 -6.34 -3.73 -6.74
C ALA A 733 -5.24 -4.73 -6.32
N SER A 734 -5.10 -4.98 -5.02
CA SER A 734 -4.25 -6.01 -4.44
C SER A 734 -4.87 -6.55 -3.15
N SER A 735 -4.42 -7.71 -2.69
CA SER A 735 -4.90 -8.33 -1.43
C SER A 735 -4.62 -7.47 -0.19
N GLU A 736 -3.67 -6.53 -0.26
CA GLU A 736 -3.29 -5.62 0.82
C GLU A 736 -3.92 -4.22 0.70
N ALA A 737 -4.63 -3.94 -0.40
CA ALA A 737 -5.23 -2.63 -0.62
C ALA A 737 -6.29 -2.31 0.44
N SER A 738 -6.36 -1.03 0.84
CA SER A 738 -7.29 -0.56 1.87
C SER A 738 -8.64 -0.09 1.31
N ARG A 739 -8.74 0.12 0.00
CA ARG A 739 -9.93 0.63 -0.68
C ARG A 739 -10.12 -0.08 -2.02
N GLU A 740 -11.38 -0.30 -2.37
CA GLU A 740 -11.79 -0.87 -3.64
C GLU A 740 -11.83 0.23 -4.71
N THR A 741 -11.04 0.04 -5.77
CA THR A 741 -10.85 1.05 -6.81
C THR A 741 -11.06 0.49 -8.21
N LEU A 742 -11.04 -0.84 -8.39
CA LEU A 742 -11.22 -1.46 -9.70
C LEU A 742 -12.70 -1.67 -9.95
N SER A 743 -13.32 -0.82 -10.76
CA SER A 743 -14.71 -0.99 -11.18
C SER A 743 -14.90 -2.19 -12.08
N LEU A 744 -16.13 -2.69 -12.18
CA LEU A 744 -16.49 -3.91 -12.91
C LEU A 744 -17.30 -3.59 -14.18
N PRO A 745 -16.68 -3.10 -15.27
CA PRO A 745 -17.41 -2.85 -16.52
C PRO A 745 -18.10 -4.10 -17.04
N LYS A 746 -19.27 -3.91 -17.64
CA LYS A 746 -19.95 -4.99 -18.36
C LYS A 746 -19.24 -5.39 -19.65
N HIS A 747 -18.69 -4.42 -20.39
CA HIS A 747 -18.05 -4.65 -21.69
C HIS A 747 -16.63 -4.09 -21.77
N ASN A 748 -15.79 -4.70 -22.61
CA ASN A 748 -14.40 -4.31 -22.88
C ASN A 748 -14.27 -3.16 -23.91
N ASN A 749 -13.04 -2.78 -24.27
CA ASN A 749 -12.77 -1.70 -25.23
C ASN A 749 -13.20 -2.05 -26.68
N GLN A 750 -13.76 -3.23 -26.92
CA GLN A 750 -14.36 -3.67 -28.20
C GLN A 750 -15.86 -3.97 -28.10
N GLY A 751 -16.47 -3.81 -26.91
CA GLY A 751 -17.92 -3.90 -26.71
C GLY A 751 -18.37 -5.32 -26.42
N GLN A 752 -17.43 -6.20 -26.10
CA GLN A 752 -17.67 -7.61 -25.76
C GLN A 752 -17.78 -7.74 -24.24
N GLU A 753 -18.66 -8.62 -23.76
CA GLU A 753 -18.86 -8.81 -22.32
C GLU A 753 -17.61 -9.35 -21.62
N PHE A 754 -17.30 -8.79 -20.46
CA PHE A 754 -16.32 -9.37 -19.54
C PHE A 754 -16.91 -10.57 -18.81
N HIS A 755 -16.05 -11.55 -18.50
CA HIS A 755 -16.37 -12.60 -17.56
C HIS A 755 -15.49 -12.51 -16.31
N TYR A 756 -16.14 -12.51 -15.15
CA TYR A 756 -15.53 -12.40 -13.83
C TYR A 756 -15.73 -13.70 -13.06
N GLU A 757 -14.66 -14.26 -12.52
CA GLU A 757 -14.73 -15.45 -11.66
C GLU A 757 -13.71 -15.40 -10.52
N ALA A 758 -14.06 -15.94 -9.35
CA ALA A 758 -13.04 -16.24 -8.36
C ALA A 758 -12.22 -17.45 -8.80
N VAL A 759 -10.91 -17.26 -8.93
CA VAL A 759 -9.97 -18.30 -9.35
C VAL A 759 -9.20 -18.89 -8.19
N ASN A 760 -9.06 -18.13 -7.09
CA ASN A 760 -8.29 -18.53 -5.94
C ASN A 760 -8.84 -17.90 -4.65
N GLU A 761 -8.73 -18.61 -3.54
CA GLU A 761 -8.87 -18.06 -2.19
C GLU A 761 -7.47 -18.01 -1.57
N LEU A 762 -7.13 -16.88 -0.95
CA LEU A 762 -5.87 -16.80 -0.19
C LEU A 762 -5.90 -17.81 0.96
N ASP A 763 -4.73 -18.35 1.29
CA ASP A 763 -4.59 -19.41 2.30
C ASP A 763 -5.31 -19.04 3.62
N VAL A 764 -6.16 -19.96 4.09
CA VAL A 764 -6.91 -19.81 5.33
C VAL A 764 -6.36 -20.83 6.33
N PRO A 765 -5.53 -20.40 7.30
CA PRO A 765 -4.87 -21.32 8.22
C PRO A 765 -5.85 -22.27 8.92
N GLY A 766 -5.57 -23.58 8.84
CA GLY A 766 -6.39 -24.62 9.46
C GLY A 766 -7.60 -25.08 8.62
N TYR A 767 -7.78 -24.55 7.41
CA TYR A 767 -8.88 -24.92 6.51
C TYR A 767 -8.37 -25.31 5.12
N GLN A 768 -9.04 -26.28 4.52
CA GLN A 768 -8.89 -26.62 3.11
C GLN A 768 -9.98 -25.93 2.29
N SER A 769 -9.57 -25.15 1.29
CA SER A 769 -10.47 -24.44 0.40
C SER A 769 -10.91 -25.30 -0.79
N GLU A 770 -12.19 -25.19 -1.16
CA GLU A 770 -12.82 -25.89 -2.29
C GLU A 770 -13.73 -24.92 -3.07
N LYS A 771 -13.49 -24.76 -4.37
CA LYS A 771 -14.35 -23.97 -5.28
C LYS A 771 -15.63 -24.74 -5.57
N VAL A 772 -16.79 -24.20 -5.19
CA VAL A 772 -18.11 -24.80 -5.49
C VAL A 772 -18.59 -24.33 -6.86
N ASN A 773 -18.49 -23.03 -7.13
CA ASN A 773 -18.77 -22.41 -8.43
C ASN A 773 -17.97 -21.09 -8.57
N ALA A 774 -18.31 -20.23 -9.54
CA ALA A 774 -17.59 -18.97 -9.80
C ALA A 774 -17.61 -17.98 -8.63
N THR A 775 -18.64 -18.00 -7.77
CA THR A 775 -18.80 -17.06 -6.65
C THR A 775 -19.04 -17.72 -5.29
N THR A 776 -19.12 -19.04 -5.23
CA THR A 776 -19.25 -19.80 -3.99
C THR A 776 -18.02 -20.67 -3.73
N TRP A 777 -17.45 -20.52 -2.54
CA TRP A 777 -16.32 -21.33 -2.07
C TRP A 777 -16.63 -21.94 -0.72
N LYS A 778 -16.00 -23.07 -0.39
CA LYS A 778 -16.19 -23.82 0.84
C LYS A 778 -14.87 -24.02 1.57
N ASN A 779 -14.84 -23.77 2.87
CA ASN A 779 -13.71 -24.14 3.73
C ASN A 779 -14.07 -25.31 4.62
N LYS A 780 -13.28 -26.38 4.52
CA LYS A 780 -13.37 -27.56 5.39
C LYS A 780 -12.26 -27.51 6.43
N LYS A 781 -12.62 -27.49 7.72
CA LYS A 781 -11.62 -27.46 8.82
C LYS A 781 -10.76 -28.71 8.75
N GLN A 782 -9.45 -28.52 8.74
CA GLN A 782 -8.48 -29.62 8.71
C GLN A 782 -8.25 -30.13 10.13
N PHE A 783 -8.29 -31.45 10.29
CA PHE A 783 -7.91 -32.09 11.54
C PHE A 783 -6.39 -32.13 11.64
N VAL A 784 -5.84 -31.64 12.75
CA VAL A 784 -4.41 -31.78 13.05
C VAL A 784 -4.22 -33.09 13.80
N PRO A 785 -3.48 -34.07 13.25
CA PRO A 785 -3.25 -35.34 13.92
C PRO A 785 -2.61 -35.17 15.30
N LEU A 786 -3.14 -35.87 16.29
CA LEU A 786 -2.77 -35.70 17.69
C LEU A 786 -1.47 -36.46 18.01
N ASP A 787 -0.79 -36.03 19.07
CA ASP A 787 0.26 -36.82 19.72
C ASP A 787 -0.28 -37.52 20.98
N LEU A 788 0.49 -38.45 21.54
CA LEU A 788 0.18 -39.13 22.78
C LEU A 788 1.37 -38.98 23.74
N LYS A 789 1.09 -38.44 24.93
CA LYS A 789 2.04 -38.41 26.04
C LYS A 789 1.53 -39.24 27.20
N ILE A 790 2.36 -40.18 27.61
CA ILE A 790 2.14 -40.97 28.83
C ILE A 790 3.05 -40.41 29.92
N THR A 791 2.49 -40.20 31.10
CA THR A 791 3.24 -39.95 32.32
C THR A 791 3.14 -41.19 33.19
N LYS A 792 4.29 -41.81 33.46
CA LYS A 792 4.38 -43.04 34.24
C LYS A 792 4.84 -42.70 35.65
N LYS A 793 4.11 -43.15 36.66
CA LYS A 793 4.49 -42.99 38.07
C LYS A 793 4.29 -44.26 38.88
N THR A 794 4.88 -44.29 40.08
CA THR A 794 4.64 -45.32 41.08
C THR A 794 3.32 -45.07 41.82
N SER A 795 2.65 -46.12 42.29
CA SER A 795 1.42 -46.00 43.08
C SER A 795 1.65 -45.52 44.52
N SER A 796 2.90 -45.61 45.01
CA SER A 796 3.22 -45.41 46.43
C SER A 796 3.76 -44.02 46.78
N ALA A 797 4.10 -43.21 45.76
CA ALA A 797 4.67 -41.87 45.86
C ALA A 797 4.51 -41.10 44.54
N ASP A 798 4.70 -39.78 44.54
CA ASP A 798 4.66 -38.95 43.32
C ASP A 798 6.00 -38.98 42.55
N HIS A 799 6.54 -40.17 42.33
CA HIS A 799 7.80 -40.38 41.61
C HIS A 799 7.55 -40.93 40.22
N LEU A 800 8.14 -40.30 39.20
CA LEU A 800 8.05 -40.73 37.82
C LEU A 800 8.98 -41.92 37.55
N LEU A 801 8.51 -42.86 36.72
CA LEU A 801 9.21 -44.13 36.47
C LEU A 801 9.63 -44.27 35.01
N LYS A 802 10.93 -44.48 34.80
CA LYS A 802 11.49 -44.85 33.49
C LYS A 802 11.68 -46.37 33.35
N GLY A 803 11.84 -46.84 32.12
CA GLY A 803 12.08 -48.23 31.77
C GLY A 803 10.84 -49.08 31.56
N ALA A 804 9.63 -48.50 31.56
CA ALA A 804 8.43 -49.19 31.09
C ALA A 804 8.50 -49.34 29.56
N VAL A 805 7.85 -50.37 29.00
CA VAL A 805 7.66 -50.48 27.55
C VAL A 805 6.18 -50.39 27.24
N PHE A 806 5.81 -49.37 26.48
CA PHE A 806 4.47 -49.18 25.96
C PHE A 806 4.42 -49.44 24.46
N GLN A 807 3.32 -50.06 24.01
CA GLN A 807 3.06 -50.34 22.61
C GLN A 807 1.67 -49.84 22.24
N LEU A 808 1.57 -49.03 21.19
CA LEU A 808 0.33 -48.63 20.56
C LEU A 808 0.04 -49.52 19.36
N THR A 809 -1.17 -50.07 19.27
CA THR A 809 -1.61 -50.91 18.14
C THR A 809 -2.76 -50.26 17.41
N ILE A 810 -2.68 -50.20 16.08
CA ILE A 810 -3.73 -49.72 15.17
C ILE A 810 -3.80 -50.62 13.95
N GLU A 811 -4.98 -51.17 13.62
CA GLU A 811 -5.20 -51.99 12.40
C GLU A 811 -4.16 -53.12 12.19
N GLY A 812 -3.59 -53.66 13.27
CA GLY A 812 -2.56 -54.71 13.22
C GLY A 812 -1.11 -54.23 13.13
N GLN A 813 -0.87 -52.93 13.01
CA GLN A 813 0.45 -52.32 13.14
C GLN A 813 0.77 -52.04 14.61
N GLU A 814 1.99 -52.38 15.04
CA GLU A 814 2.49 -52.18 16.40
C GLU A 814 3.56 -51.08 16.41
N ILE A 815 3.40 -50.10 17.29
CA ILE A 815 4.28 -48.94 17.43
C ILE A 815 4.73 -48.88 18.88
N GLN A 816 6.02 -49.08 19.13
CA GLN A 816 6.60 -48.91 20.46
C GLN A 816 6.79 -47.42 20.77
N LEU A 817 6.38 -46.98 21.96
CA LEU A 817 6.60 -45.60 22.40
C LEU A 817 8.06 -45.39 22.82
N ILE A 818 8.53 -44.16 22.69
CA ILE A 818 9.86 -43.74 23.13
C ILE A 818 9.81 -43.40 24.62
N ASP A 819 10.71 -43.99 25.40
CA ASP A 819 11.00 -43.59 26.77
C ASP A 819 11.98 -42.42 26.77
N HIS A 820 11.60 -41.30 27.41
CA HIS A 820 12.44 -40.10 27.51
C HIS A 820 13.39 -40.13 28.71
N GLU A 821 13.46 -41.25 29.44
CA GLU A 821 14.31 -41.46 30.62
C GLU A 821 13.98 -40.53 31.82
N ASP A 822 12.86 -39.82 31.75
CA ASP A 822 12.32 -38.94 32.79
C ASP A 822 10.97 -39.43 33.36
N GLY A 823 10.51 -40.59 32.87
CA GLY A 823 9.21 -41.18 33.20
C GLY A 823 8.05 -40.69 32.34
N THR A 824 8.33 -39.94 31.27
CA THR A 824 7.37 -39.66 30.21
C THR A 824 7.68 -40.46 28.95
N TYR A 825 6.62 -40.78 28.20
CA TYR A 825 6.71 -41.55 26.97
C TYR A 825 5.90 -40.86 25.87
N SER A 826 6.40 -40.90 24.64
CA SER A 826 5.71 -40.33 23.49
C SER A 826 5.72 -41.24 22.27
N LEU A 827 4.96 -40.86 21.26
CA LEU A 827 5.07 -41.50 19.95
C LEU A 827 6.46 -41.26 19.32
N PRO A 828 6.92 -42.18 18.46
CA PRO A 828 8.06 -41.95 17.60
C PRO A 828 7.85 -40.78 16.64
N GLU A 829 8.94 -40.14 16.24
CA GLU A 829 8.92 -39.06 15.25
C GLU A 829 8.20 -39.49 13.96
N GLY A 830 7.34 -38.63 13.43
CA GLY A 830 6.52 -38.90 12.24
C GLY A 830 5.27 -39.74 12.49
N THR A 831 5.03 -40.21 13.72
CA THR A 831 3.79 -40.91 14.08
C THR A 831 2.81 -39.96 14.75
N ARG A 832 1.55 -39.98 14.32
CA ARG A 832 0.45 -39.21 14.89
C ARG A 832 -0.85 -40.02 14.91
N LEU A 833 -1.80 -39.61 15.75
CA LEU A 833 -3.12 -40.20 15.82
C LEU A 833 -4.13 -39.41 14.97
N GLU A 834 -4.82 -40.11 14.09
CA GLU A 834 -5.79 -39.58 13.14
C GLU A 834 -7.22 -39.70 13.70
N LYS A 835 -8.12 -38.83 13.24
CA LYS A 835 -9.54 -38.93 13.55
C LYS A 835 -10.24 -40.08 12.81
N GLY A 836 -11.36 -40.54 13.36
CA GLY A 836 -12.10 -41.70 12.86
C GLY A 836 -11.38 -43.04 13.11
N LYS A 837 -10.38 -43.07 14.00
CA LYS A 837 -9.55 -44.25 14.30
C LYS A 837 -9.61 -44.60 15.79
N SER A 838 -9.34 -45.88 16.09
CA SER A 838 -9.26 -46.41 17.45
C SER A 838 -7.98 -47.19 17.64
N TYR A 839 -7.22 -46.83 18.68
CA TYR A 839 -5.90 -47.33 19.00
C TYR A 839 -5.94 -48.10 20.32
N THR A 840 -5.12 -49.13 20.45
CA THR A 840 -4.96 -49.86 21.72
C THR A 840 -3.56 -49.64 22.25
N LEU A 841 -3.45 -48.93 23.37
CA LEU A 841 -2.18 -48.78 24.10
C LEU A 841 -2.04 -49.96 25.07
N THR A 842 -0.88 -50.63 25.09
CA THR A 842 -0.61 -51.77 25.98
C THR A 842 0.71 -51.60 26.72
N GLU A 843 0.75 -51.93 28.01
CA GLU A 843 2.00 -52.03 28.77
C GLU A 843 2.65 -53.42 28.60
N ILE A 844 3.75 -53.45 27.84
CA ILE A 844 4.48 -54.67 27.51
C ILE A 844 5.39 -55.11 28.66
N SER A 845 6.04 -54.18 29.35
CA SER A 845 6.84 -54.46 30.55
C SER A 845 6.81 -53.31 31.54
N ALA A 846 6.81 -53.64 32.83
CA ALA A 846 6.89 -52.69 33.92
C ALA A 846 8.32 -52.16 34.12
N PRO A 847 8.48 -50.95 34.71
CA PRO A 847 9.76 -50.47 35.24
C PRO A 847 10.39 -51.43 36.24
N ALA A 848 11.71 -51.34 36.41
CA ALA A 848 12.42 -52.07 37.47
C ALA A 848 11.80 -51.79 38.85
N GLY A 849 11.72 -52.83 39.70
CA GLY A 849 11.14 -52.73 41.04
C GLY A 849 9.62 -52.58 41.08
N HIS A 850 8.91 -52.74 39.96
CA HIS A 850 7.46 -52.60 39.87
C HIS A 850 6.80 -53.77 39.15
N GLU A 851 5.55 -54.05 39.50
CA GLU A 851 4.70 -54.94 38.69
C GLU A 851 4.00 -54.13 37.59
N LYS A 852 3.41 -54.81 36.60
CA LYS A 852 2.61 -54.12 35.57
C LYS A 852 1.41 -53.41 36.18
N SER A 853 0.92 -52.37 35.52
CA SER A 853 -0.35 -51.73 35.83
C SER A 853 -1.47 -52.77 35.96
N GLU A 854 -2.40 -52.55 36.90
CA GLU A 854 -3.60 -53.41 37.05
C GLU A 854 -4.39 -53.51 35.74
N LYS A 855 -4.48 -52.38 35.03
CA LYS A 855 -5.01 -52.31 33.67
C LYS A 855 -3.86 -52.36 32.67
N GLN A 856 -3.83 -53.39 31.84
CA GLN A 856 -2.72 -53.61 30.91
C GLN A 856 -2.91 -52.98 29.53
N ALA A 857 -4.14 -52.63 29.16
CA ALA A 857 -4.45 -52.02 27.87
C ALA A 857 -5.53 -50.93 27.97
N TRP A 858 -5.37 -49.85 27.22
CA TRP A 858 -6.28 -48.69 27.13
C TRP A 858 -6.73 -48.48 25.69
N GLU A 859 -8.04 -48.33 25.48
CA GLU A 859 -8.62 -48.03 24.17
C GLU A 859 -8.69 -46.52 23.95
N ILE A 860 -7.92 -45.99 23.02
CA ILE A 860 -7.93 -44.57 22.64
C ILE A 860 -8.73 -44.42 21.35
N ALA A 861 -9.89 -43.77 21.39
CA ALA A 861 -10.70 -43.53 20.21
C ALA A 861 -10.80 -42.03 19.91
N ILE A 862 -10.58 -41.67 18.65
CA ILE A 862 -10.75 -40.32 18.12
C ILE A 862 -11.90 -40.40 17.10
N SER A 863 -13.04 -39.82 17.42
CA SER A 863 -14.22 -39.83 16.54
C SER A 863 -14.07 -38.88 15.34
N ASP A 864 -14.98 -38.96 14.37
CA ASP A 864 -14.95 -38.12 13.16
C ASP A 864 -15.11 -36.61 13.46
N ASN A 865 -15.72 -36.28 14.60
CA ASN A 865 -15.81 -34.92 15.14
C ASN A 865 -14.60 -34.51 16.00
N GLY A 866 -13.56 -35.34 16.10
CA GLY A 866 -12.31 -35.03 16.81
C GLY A 866 -12.37 -35.17 18.33
N GLU A 867 -13.48 -35.66 18.90
CA GLU A 867 -13.54 -35.96 20.32
C GLU A 867 -12.65 -37.16 20.66
N VAL A 868 -11.82 -37.00 21.70
CA VAL A 868 -10.92 -38.04 22.17
C VAL A 868 -11.52 -38.70 23.39
N THR A 869 -11.59 -40.03 23.36
CA THR A 869 -11.91 -40.84 24.52
C THR A 869 -10.80 -41.83 24.81
N VAL A 870 -10.54 -42.05 26.09
CA VAL A 870 -9.75 -43.18 26.60
C VAL A 870 -10.72 -44.06 27.37
N ASP A 871 -10.87 -45.31 26.93
CA ASP A 871 -11.79 -46.29 27.48
C ASP A 871 -13.24 -45.79 27.57
N LYS A 872 -13.69 -45.10 26.51
CA LYS A 872 -15.03 -44.49 26.38
C LYS A 872 -15.30 -43.36 27.37
N GLN A 873 -14.29 -42.87 28.07
CA GLN A 873 -14.36 -41.65 28.87
C GLN A 873 -13.64 -40.52 28.15
N GLN A 874 -14.17 -39.30 28.24
CA GLN A 874 -13.56 -38.14 27.60
C GLN A 874 -12.15 -37.91 28.15
N ALA A 875 -11.18 -37.79 27.24
CA ALA A 875 -9.78 -37.63 27.59
C ALA A 875 -9.36 -36.16 27.56
N THR A 876 -8.33 -35.81 28.33
CA THR A 876 -7.72 -34.48 28.28
C THR A 876 -6.78 -34.39 27.10
N VAL A 877 -7.03 -33.42 26.23
CA VAL A 877 -6.14 -33.04 25.12
C VAL A 877 -5.64 -31.63 25.40
N THR A 878 -4.32 -31.44 25.40
CA THR A 878 -3.69 -30.14 25.60
C THR A 878 -2.60 -29.97 24.56
N ASP A 879 -2.62 -28.84 23.84
CA ASP A 879 -1.68 -28.54 22.77
C ASP A 879 -1.54 -29.68 21.73
N GLN A 880 -2.69 -30.24 21.32
CA GLN A 880 -2.77 -31.38 20.38
C GLN A 880 -2.14 -32.68 20.90
N VAL A 881 -1.91 -32.79 22.21
CA VAL A 881 -1.37 -34.00 22.86
C VAL A 881 -2.39 -34.60 23.80
N ILE A 882 -2.70 -35.88 23.59
CA ILE A 882 -3.50 -36.69 24.51
C ILE A 882 -2.64 -36.99 25.74
N GLN A 883 -3.12 -36.60 26.93
CA GLN A 883 -2.40 -36.83 28.19
C GLN A 883 -2.97 -38.07 28.89
N LEU A 884 -2.12 -39.05 29.19
CA LEU A 884 -2.49 -40.24 29.95
C LEU A 884 -1.52 -40.44 31.10
N THR A 885 -2.03 -40.71 32.31
CA THR A 885 -1.20 -41.06 33.47
C THR A 885 -1.42 -42.53 33.81
N ILE A 886 -0.32 -43.28 33.95
CA ILE A 886 -0.35 -44.72 34.22
C ILE A 886 0.46 -45.02 35.47
N GLU A 887 -0.16 -45.70 36.44
CA GLU A 887 0.44 -46.06 37.73
C GLU A 887 0.84 -47.53 37.75
N ASN A 888 2.07 -47.82 38.19
CA ASN A 888 2.49 -49.19 38.46
C ASN A 888 2.65 -49.39 39.96
N PRO A 889 2.16 -50.53 40.48
CA PRO A 889 2.41 -50.90 41.86
C PRO A 889 3.88 -51.24 42.07
N PHE A 890 4.43 -50.77 43.20
CA PHE A 890 5.77 -51.14 43.65
C PHE A 890 5.79 -52.63 43.99
N ALA A 891 6.80 -53.36 43.52
CA ALA A 891 6.90 -54.79 43.75
C ALA A 891 7.32 -55.07 45.19
N ASP A 892 6.77 -56.13 45.79
CA ASP A 892 7.14 -56.57 47.13
C ASP A 892 8.63 -56.91 47.20
N LEU A 893 9.37 -56.19 48.04
CA LEU A 893 10.81 -56.36 48.23
C LEU A 893 11.09 -57.09 49.56
N PRO A 894 11.40 -58.40 49.54
CA PRO A 894 11.68 -59.15 50.75
C PRO A 894 13.05 -58.79 51.33
N ILE A 895 13.11 -58.63 52.64
CA ILE A 895 14.33 -58.45 53.43
C ILE A 895 14.27 -59.32 54.67
N ALA A 896 15.41 -59.59 55.31
CA ALA A 896 15.43 -60.33 56.56
C ALA A 896 16.50 -59.81 57.54
N ILE A 897 16.38 -60.24 58.79
CA ILE A 897 17.44 -60.10 59.79
C ILE A 897 17.67 -61.43 60.51
N ARG A 898 18.93 -61.86 60.55
CA ARG A 898 19.39 -63.09 61.19
C ARG A 898 19.97 -62.79 62.56
N LYS A 899 19.31 -63.32 63.57
CA LYS A 899 19.69 -63.24 64.97
C LYS A 899 20.54 -64.43 65.37
N TYR A 900 21.68 -64.16 66.02
CA TYR A 900 22.59 -65.22 66.50
C TYR A 900 23.29 -64.87 67.82
N THR A 901 23.98 -65.86 68.40
CA THR A 901 25.05 -65.75 69.42
C THR A 901 26.30 -66.44 68.90
N GLU A 902 27.46 -66.16 69.50
CA GLU A 902 28.71 -66.85 69.19
C GLU A 902 29.06 -67.89 70.26
N LYS A 903 29.31 -69.13 69.80
CA LYS A 903 29.90 -70.21 70.60
C LYS A 903 31.11 -70.74 69.85
N ASP A 904 32.28 -70.71 70.47
CA ASP A 904 33.53 -71.22 69.86
C ASP A 904 33.82 -70.65 68.45
N LYS A 905 33.54 -69.36 68.24
CA LYS A 905 33.64 -68.65 66.95
C LYS A 905 32.67 -69.15 65.85
N GLN A 906 31.69 -69.96 66.21
CA GLN A 906 30.58 -70.35 65.33
C GLN A 906 29.33 -69.56 65.69
N LYS A 907 28.60 -69.09 64.69
CA LYS A 907 27.31 -68.42 64.86
C LYS A 907 26.22 -69.46 65.10
N ILE A 908 25.51 -69.34 66.22
CA ILE A 908 24.34 -70.15 66.55
C ILE A 908 23.11 -69.26 66.48
N ASN A 909 22.13 -69.65 65.66
CA ASN A 909 20.90 -68.89 65.46
C ASN A 909 20.04 -68.85 66.73
N LEU A 910 19.43 -67.70 67.00
CA LEU A 910 18.55 -67.49 68.16
C LEU A 910 17.12 -67.17 67.72
N ALA A 911 16.17 -67.91 68.28
CA ALA A 911 14.74 -67.66 68.14
C ALA A 911 14.22 -66.76 69.27
N GLY A 912 13.14 -66.02 69.03
CA GLY A 912 12.42 -65.26 70.04
C GLY A 912 12.90 -63.82 70.25
N ALA A 913 13.82 -63.28 69.43
CA ALA A 913 14.07 -61.84 69.37
C ALA A 913 12.95 -61.15 68.58
N THR A 914 12.52 -59.97 69.00
CA THR A 914 11.56 -59.14 68.25
C THR A 914 12.30 -57.99 67.57
N PHE A 915 12.11 -57.85 66.26
CA PHE A 915 12.64 -56.76 65.45
C PHE A 915 11.52 -55.92 64.87
N ALA A 916 11.67 -54.60 64.91
CA ALA A 916 10.81 -53.64 64.25
C ALA A 916 11.46 -53.12 62.97
N LEU A 917 10.80 -53.30 61.83
CA LEU A 917 11.08 -52.54 60.61
C LEU A 917 10.40 -51.17 60.75
N GLN A 918 11.18 -50.11 60.67
CA GLN A 918 10.69 -48.74 60.78
C GLN A 918 11.04 -47.96 59.50
N ILE A 919 10.19 -47.00 59.13
CA ILE A 919 10.42 -46.07 58.02
C ILE A 919 10.48 -44.64 58.55
N LYS A 920 11.36 -43.83 57.97
CA LYS A 920 11.51 -42.41 58.28
C LYS A 920 10.40 -41.60 57.62
N GLY A 921 9.61 -40.89 58.42
CA GLY A 921 8.63 -39.93 57.94
C GLY A 921 9.26 -38.60 57.51
N GLU A 922 8.45 -37.71 56.94
CA GLU A 922 8.88 -36.39 56.42
C GLU A 922 9.53 -35.49 57.48
N THR A 923 9.13 -35.63 58.75
CA THR A 923 9.69 -34.90 59.91
C THR A 923 11.05 -35.44 60.36
N GLY A 924 11.57 -36.47 59.70
CA GLY A 924 12.81 -37.17 60.08
C GLY A 924 12.64 -38.20 61.20
N THR A 925 11.42 -38.43 61.69
CA THR A 925 11.13 -39.41 62.76
C THR A 925 10.81 -40.78 62.19
N TYR A 926 11.31 -41.84 62.82
CA TYR A 926 11.02 -43.22 62.42
C TYR A 926 9.69 -43.72 63.00
N HIS A 927 8.91 -44.39 62.16
CA HIS A 927 7.64 -45.03 62.51
C HIS A 927 7.72 -46.54 62.24
N THR A 928 7.30 -47.36 63.19
CA THR A 928 7.23 -48.82 63.01
C THR A 928 6.20 -49.18 61.95
N LEU A 929 6.63 -49.93 60.94
CA LEU A 929 5.76 -50.54 59.92
C LEU A 929 5.30 -51.92 60.35
N LYS A 930 6.23 -52.71 60.88
CA LYS A 930 5.99 -54.11 61.23
C LYS A 930 6.97 -54.56 62.30
N GLU A 931 6.50 -55.43 63.19
CA GLU A 931 7.35 -56.18 64.10
C GLU A 931 7.26 -57.67 63.78
N GLU A 932 8.39 -58.34 63.81
CA GLU A 932 8.49 -59.78 63.58
C GLU A 932 9.41 -60.43 64.61
N VAL A 933 9.11 -61.68 64.93
CA VAL A 933 9.87 -62.47 65.91
C VAL A 933 10.74 -63.47 65.18
N THR A 934 12.00 -63.60 65.61
CA THR A 934 12.93 -64.53 64.97
C THR A 934 12.49 -65.97 65.18
N ALA A 935 12.38 -66.72 64.07
CA ALA A 935 12.01 -68.13 64.08
C ALA A 935 13.15 -69.02 64.59
N SER A 936 12.94 -70.34 64.64
CA SER A 936 13.99 -71.33 64.98
C SER A 936 15.19 -71.31 64.03
N SER A 937 15.03 -70.76 62.82
CA SER A 937 16.10 -70.51 61.85
C SER A 937 16.97 -69.29 62.22
N GLY A 938 16.58 -68.51 63.22
CA GLY A 938 17.18 -67.23 63.57
C GLY A 938 16.72 -66.05 62.71
N LEU A 939 15.87 -66.27 61.70
CA LEU A 939 15.43 -65.21 60.77
C LEU A 939 14.12 -64.56 61.23
N ALA A 940 14.05 -63.24 61.07
CA ALA A 940 12.81 -62.48 60.98
C ALA A 940 12.75 -61.83 59.58
N GLU A 941 11.66 -62.06 58.85
CA GLU A 941 11.49 -61.64 57.45
C GLU A 941 10.50 -60.48 57.37
N PHE A 942 10.78 -59.51 56.50
CA PHE A 942 9.92 -58.36 56.26
C PHE A 942 9.74 -58.14 54.76
N VAL A 943 8.68 -57.41 54.39
CA VAL A 943 8.41 -57.00 53.01
C VAL A 943 8.33 -55.47 52.96
N ILE A 944 9.10 -54.87 52.06
CA ILE A 944 9.05 -53.45 51.75
C ILE A 944 8.19 -53.25 50.51
N GLN A 945 7.19 -52.38 50.59
CA GLN A 945 6.18 -52.15 49.54
C GLN A 945 6.25 -50.73 48.95
N LYS A 946 7.28 -49.95 49.32
CA LYS A 946 7.53 -48.61 48.79
C LYS A 946 8.98 -48.20 49.01
N ALA A 947 9.43 -47.19 48.28
CA ALA A 947 10.72 -46.56 48.52
C ALA A 947 10.73 -45.73 49.81
N GLY A 948 11.91 -45.53 50.38
CA GLY A 948 12.07 -44.75 51.61
C GLY A 948 13.36 -45.02 52.36
N GLU A 949 13.56 -44.31 53.46
CA GLU A 949 14.63 -44.56 54.41
C GLU A 949 14.10 -45.43 55.54
N TYR A 950 14.72 -46.59 55.73
CA TYR A 950 14.30 -47.64 56.65
C TYR A 950 15.34 -47.86 57.74
N ARG A 951 14.88 -48.47 58.83
CA ARG A 951 15.78 -49.11 59.78
C ARG A 951 15.20 -50.36 60.39
N LEU A 952 16.06 -51.29 60.78
CA LEU A 952 15.72 -52.45 61.59
C LEU A 952 16.26 -52.26 63.00
N VAL A 953 15.38 -52.40 63.99
CA VAL A 953 15.69 -52.22 65.42
C VAL A 953 15.26 -53.44 66.23
N GLU A 954 16.16 -54.00 67.03
CA GLU A 954 15.78 -55.01 68.03
C GLU A 954 15.02 -54.31 69.16
N THR A 955 13.74 -54.64 69.32
CA THR A 955 12.88 -54.07 70.37
C THR A 955 12.82 -54.96 71.61
N ALA A 956 13.06 -56.26 71.45
CA ALA A 956 13.21 -57.21 72.55
C ALA A 956 14.17 -58.33 72.16
N GLY A 957 15.17 -58.60 73.00
CA GLY A 957 16.13 -59.69 72.80
C GLY A 957 15.54 -61.07 73.12
N PRO A 958 16.18 -62.16 72.67
CA PRO A 958 15.77 -63.52 72.99
C PRO A 958 15.77 -63.82 74.50
N LEU A 959 14.94 -64.77 74.93
CA LEU A 959 14.89 -65.23 76.32
C LEU A 959 16.29 -65.59 76.84
N GLY A 960 16.73 -64.91 77.91
CA GLY A 960 18.03 -65.12 78.55
C GLY A 960 19.22 -64.38 77.94
N TYR A 961 19.03 -63.69 76.82
CA TYR A 961 20.04 -62.86 76.15
C TYR A 961 19.79 -61.37 76.40
N ASP A 962 20.82 -60.55 76.21
CA ASP A 962 20.66 -59.10 76.24
C ASP A 962 19.74 -58.61 75.11
N THR A 963 19.31 -57.36 75.20
CA THR A 963 18.64 -56.66 74.09
C THR A 963 19.57 -55.53 73.69
N ILE A 964 20.19 -55.65 72.52
CA ILE A 964 21.08 -54.61 72.01
C ILE A 964 20.35 -54.01 70.83
N PRO A 965 19.79 -52.79 70.94
CA PRO A 965 19.14 -52.16 69.80
C PRO A 965 20.16 -51.97 68.68
N GLY A 966 20.17 -52.87 67.69
CA GLY A 966 20.81 -52.61 66.40
C GLY A 966 20.08 -51.44 65.75
N ASN A 967 20.81 -50.45 65.22
CA ASN A 967 20.19 -49.39 64.41
C ASN A 967 20.72 -49.52 62.99
N TYR A 968 20.12 -50.44 62.23
CA TYR A 968 20.54 -50.71 60.85
C TYR A 968 19.75 -49.84 59.89
N GLU A 969 20.26 -48.64 59.62
CA GLU A 969 19.64 -47.69 58.68
C GLU A 969 20.05 -47.99 57.23
N PHE A 970 19.08 -48.09 56.33
CA PHE A 970 19.29 -48.32 54.90
C PHE A 970 18.23 -47.57 54.08
N LYS A 971 18.48 -47.35 52.80
CA LYS A 971 17.55 -46.66 51.90
C LYS A 971 17.10 -47.61 50.78
N VAL A 972 15.81 -47.62 50.49
CA VAL A 972 15.26 -48.24 49.30
C VAL A 972 14.95 -47.13 48.31
N ASP A 973 15.57 -47.18 47.13
CA ASP A 973 15.31 -46.22 46.07
C ASP A 973 13.96 -46.47 45.37
N PRO A 974 13.47 -45.54 44.55
CA PRO A 974 12.21 -45.72 43.82
C PRO A 974 12.14 -46.94 42.91
N TYR A 975 13.26 -47.59 42.56
CA TYR A 975 13.31 -48.76 41.67
C TYR A 975 13.53 -50.08 42.44
N GLY A 976 13.41 -50.06 43.77
CA GLY A 976 13.54 -51.26 44.61
C GLY A 976 14.98 -51.65 44.92
N THR A 977 15.95 -50.78 44.66
CA THR A 977 17.35 -51.04 45.02
C THR A 977 17.60 -50.67 46.48
N ILE A 978 18.21 -51.60 47.23
CA ILE A 978 18.63 -51.37 48.62
C ILE A 978 20.03 -50.75 48.64
N LEU A 979 20.15 -49.60 49.29
CA LEU A 979 21.39 -48.86 49.52
C LEU A 979 21.72 -48.93 51.01
N TYR A 980 22.80 -49.62 51.37
CA TYR A 980 23.25 -49.80 52.73
C TYR A 980 24.77 -49.66 52.82
N ASP A 981 25.24 -48.82 53.73
CA ASP A 981 26.66 -48.49 53.87
C ASP A 981 27.44 -49.46 54.80
N GLY A 982 26.75 -50.45 55.41
CA GLY A 982 27.37 -51.40 56.34
C GLY A 982 27.83 -52.71 55.70
N GLU A 983 28.70 -53.46 56.39
CA GLU A 983 29.34 -54.67 55.86
C GLU A 983 28.67 -56.01 56.30
N ASN A 984 27.64 -55.98 57.15
CA ASN A 984 27.08 -57.17 57.82
C ASN A 984 25.91 -57.84 57.08
N VAL A 985 25.91 -57.80 55.74
CA VAL A 985 24.85 -58.32 54.87
C VAL A 985 25.18 -59.73 54.36
N GLU A 986 24.20 -60.62 54.38
CA GLU A 986 24.15 -61.89 53.65
C GLU A 986 23.23 -61.70 52.43
N GLU A 987 23.73 -61.92 51.20
CA GLU A 987 23.01 -61.62 49.95
C GLU A 987 22.43 -62.85 49.24
N ASP A 988 22.39 -64.03 49.88
CA ASP A 988 21.86 -65.24 49.24
C ASP A 988 20.32 -65.20 49.18
N THR A 989 19.75 -64.99 47.99
CA THR A 989 18.31 -64.90 47.63
C THR A 989 17.45 -63.81 48.29
N VAL A 990 17.74 -63.37 49.52
CA VAL A 990 17.06 -62.30 50.25
C VAL A 990 18.10 -61.44 50.96
N TRP A 991 18.01 -60.12 50.83
CA TRP A 991 18.92 -59.19 51.52
C TRP A 991 18.75 -59.32 53.04
N THR A 992 19.76 -59.87 53.71
CA THR A 992 19.66 -60.29 55.11
C THR A 992 20.72 -59.63 55.98
N LEU A 993 20.31 -58.83 56.96
CA LEU A 993 21.22 -58.28 57.97
C LEU A 993 21.52 -59.31 59.06
N THR A 994 22.65 -59.19 59.77
CA THR A 994 22.96 -60.07 60.91
C THR A 994 23.09 -59.29 62.22
N HIS A 995 22.51 -59.82 63.30
CA HIS A 995 22.49 -59.21 64.63
C HIS A 995 22.85 -60.19 65.76
N MET A 996 23.86 -59.85 66.56
CA MET A 996 24.41 -60.69 67.62
C MET A 996 24.00 -60.19 69.00
N ASN A 997 23.55 -61.10 69.87
CA ASN A 997 23.29 -60.81 71.29
C ASN A 997 24.18 -61.70 72.13
N GLN A 998 24.50 -61.19 73.31
CA GLN A 998 25.27 -61.90 74.31
C GLN A 998 24.31 -62.47 75.36
N ILE A 999 24.71 -63.59 75.95
CA ILE A 999 23.93 -64.16 77.04
C ILE A 999 24.04 -63.28 78.30
N LYS A 1000 22.92 -63.05 78.99
CA LYS A 1000 22.96 -62.32 80.27
C LYS A 1000 23.77 -63.11 81.31
N PRO A 1001 24.45 -62.44 82.26
CA PRO A 1001 25.06 -63.10 83.43
C PRO A 1001 24.02 -63.89 84.24
N PHE A 1002 24.49 -64.74 85.15
CA PHE A 1002 23.66 -65.59 86.01
C PHE A 1002 23.81 -65.22 87.49
N ASP A 1003 22.75 -65.35 88.28
CA ASP A 1003 22.81 -65.35 89.73
C ASP A 1003 22.58 -66.77 90.25
N LEU A 1004 23.44 -67.23 91.16
CA LEU A 1004 23.30 -68.52 91.84
C LEU A 1004 22.69 -68.31 93.22
N THR A 1005 21.47 -68.80 93.41
CA THR A 1005 20.82 -68.88 94.72
C THR A 1005 21.01 -70.27 95.31
N VAL A 1006 21.71 -70.36 96.42
CA VAL A 1006 21.92 -71.57 97.20
C VAL A 1006 20.97 -71.57 98.40
N LEU A 1007 20.10 -72.57 98.50
CA LEU A 1007 19.25 -72.81 99.67
C LEU A 1007 19.83 -73.95 100.51
N LYS A 1008 20.14 -73.67 101.78
CA LYS A 1008 20.60 -74.66 102.74
C LYS A 1008 19.42 -75.26 103.49
N GLN A 1009 19.35 -76.59 103.51
CA GLN A 1009 18.33 -77.31 104.27
C GLN A 1009 18.86 -78.60 104.90
N THR A 1010 18.01 -79.28 105.66
CA THR A 1010 18.20 -80.67 106.11
C THR A 1010 17.86 -81.65 104.99
N ASP A 1011 18.30 -82.90 105.14
CA ASP A 1011 17.84 -84.03 104.33
C ASP A 1011 16.30 -84.23 104.36
N THR A 1012 15.63 -83.75 105.40
CA THR A 1012 14.16 -83.74 105.54
C THR A 1012 13.47 -82.51 104.94
N GLY A 1013 14.22 -81.58 104.32
CA GLY A 1013 13.67 -80.41 103.63
C GLY A 1013 13.36 -79.20 104.51
N GLN A 1014 13.87 -79.15 105.76
CA GLN A 1014 13.74 -77.96 106.62
C GLN A 1014 14.92 -77.02 106.42
N VAL A 1015 14.66 -75.72 106.24
CA VAL A 1015 15.74 -74.72 106.04
C VAL A 1015 16.71 -74.69 107.22
N LEU A 1016 18.00 -74.53 106.93
CA LEU A 1016 19.08 -74.69 107.90
C LEU A 1016 19.99 -73.47 107.91
N LYS A 1017 20.04 -72.78 109.06
CA LYS A 1017 20.83 -71.55 109.25
C LYS A 1017 22.19 -71.84 109.89
N GLY A 1018 23.17 -70.99 109.58
CA GLY A 1018 24.51 -71.02 110.18
C GLY A 1018 25.60 -71.64 109.30
N ALA A 1019 25.26 -72.00 108.06
CA ALA A 1019 26.24 -72.39 107.07
C ALA A 1019 27.00 -71.16 106.53
N VAL A 1020 28.25 -71.34 106.13
CA VAL A 1020 29.01 -70.36 105.34
C VAL A 1020 29.45 -71.04 104.06
N PHE A 1021 29.08 -70.45 102.92
CA PHE A 1021 29.47 -70.94 101.60
C PHE A 1021 30.49 -70.05 100.94
N ARG A 1022 31.43 -70.69 100.23
CA ARG A 1022 32.40 -70.04 99.37
C ARG A 1022 32.16 -70.48 97.93
N LEU A 1023 31.93 -69.52 97.02
CA LEU A 1023 31.95 -69.78 95.60
C LEU A 1023 33.29 -69.29 95.04
N SER A 1024 34.04 -70.18 94.38
CA SER A 1024 35.32 -69.88 93.72
C SER A 1024 35.18 -70.18 92.24
N GLY A 1025 35.53 -69.24 91.34
CA GLY A 1025 35.46 -69.48 89.91
C GLY A 1025 36.14 -68.39 89.08
N SER A 1026 35.75 -68.28 87.80
CA SER A 1026 36.32 -67.33 86.84
C SER A 1026 36.24 -65.86 87.25
N ASP A 1027 35.25 -65.48 88.06
CA ASP A 1027 35.02 -64.10 88.51
C ASP A 1027 35.63 -63.81 89.91
N GLY A 1028 36.33 -64.77 90.52
CA GLY A 1028 36.98 -64.63 91.83
C GLY A 1028 36.40 -65.54 92.91
N GLN A 1029 36.64 -65.20 94.18
CA GLN A 1029 36.20 -65.97 95.35
C GLN A 1029 35.29 -65.10 96.23
N VAL A 1030 34.09 -65.59 96.55
CA VAL A 1030 33.10 -64.89 97.38
C VAL A 1030 32.63 -65.82 98.50
N GLU A 1031 32.59 -65.31 99.74
CA GLU A 1031 32.06 -66.02 100.91
C GLU A 1031 30.80 -65.34 101.46
N LEU A 1032 29.76 -66.13 101.75
CA LEU A 1032 28.48 -65.66 102.29
C LEU A 1032 28.04 -66.51 103.50
N PRO A 1033 27.41 -65.92 104.53
CA PRO A 1033 27.02 -64.52 104.61
C PRO A 1033 28.20 -63.63 105.02
N ASN A 1034 28.26 -62.42 104.47
CA ASN A 1034 29.33 -61.45 104.71
C ASN A 1034 29.06 -60.50 105.90
N ASP A 1035 27.89 -60.61 106.55
CA ASP A 1035 27.44 -59.75 107.65
C ASP A 1035 27.33 -60.50 109.00
N ASP A 1036 27.93 -61.69 109.10
CA ASP A 1036 27.88 -62.62 110.25
C ASP A 1036 26.46 -62.99 110.73
N LYS A 1037 25.41 -62.64 109.99
CA LYS A 1037 24.03 -63.05 110.32
C LYS A 1037 23.76 -64.43 109.75
N ALA A 1038 23.27 -65.33 110.60
CA ALA A 1038 22.88 -66.65 110.17
C ALA A 1038 21.71 -66.58 109.17
N THR A 1039 21.96 -66.97 107.93
CA THR A 1039 20.98 -67.12 106.84
C THR A 1039 20.88 -68.59 106.43
N ASP A 1040 19.79 -68.94 105.75
CA ASP A 1040 19.58 -70.23 105.08
C ASP A 1040 19.71 -70.12 103.55
N THR A 1041 19.73 -68.89 103.01
CA THR A 1041 19.76 -68.62 101.56
C THR A 1041 20.94 -67.71 101.23
N PHE A 1042 21.68 -68.05 100.18
CA PHE A 1042 22.90 -67.37 99.73
C PHE A 1042 22.78 -67.04 98.25
N VAL A 1043 23.05 -65.80 97.86
CA VAL A 1043 22.92 -65.35 96.47
C VAL A 1043 24.27 -64.85 95.97
N PHE A 1044 24.80 -65.50 94.93
CA PHE A 1044 26.02 -65.09 94.24
C PHE A 1044 25.63 -64.46 92.90
N GLU A 1045 25.90 -63.18 92.73
CA GLU A 1045 25.39 -62.40 91.60
C GLU A 1045 26.41 -62.24 90.46
N ASN A 1046 25.92 -62.02 89.24
CA ASN A 1046 26.71 -61.65 88.04
C ASN A 1046 27.73 -62.69 87.55
N LEU A 1047 27.46 -63.98 87.74
CA LEU A 1047 28.27 -65.07 87.24
C LEU A 1047 28.27 -65.08 85.71
N LYS A 1048 29.43 -64.90 85.11
CA LYS A 1048 29.60 -65.08 83.66
C LYS A 1048 29.65 -66.56 83.30
N PRO A 1049 29.46 -66.91 82.01
CA PRO A 1049 29.83 -68.23 81.52
C PRO A 1049 31.26 -68.62 81.95
N GLY A 1050 31.41 -69.78 82.60
CA GLY A 1050 32.63 -70.21 83.27
C GLY A 1050 32.39 -71.41 84.20
N GLU A 1051 33.48 -71.88 84.81
CA GLU A 1051 33.46 -72.98 85.79
C GLU A 1051 33.60 -72.42 87.21
N TYR A 1052 32.75 -72.90 88.12
CA TYR A 1052 32.68 -72.47 89.51
C TYR A 1052 32.63 -73.67 90.45
N THR A 1053 33.20 -73.49 91.65
CA THR A 1053 33.25 -74.48 92.72
C THR A 1053 32.65 -73.88 93.99
N LEU A 1054 31.59 -74.49 94.51
CA LEU A 1054 30.90 -74.09 95.74
C LEU A 1054 31.30 -75.00 96.91
N GLU A 1055 31.89 -74.41 97.95
CA GLU A 1055 32.36 -75.10 99.16
C GLU A 1055 31.55 -74.68 100.39
N GLU A 1056 31.16 -75.62 101.25
CA GLU A 1056 30.62 -75.30 102.59
C GLU A 1056 31.78 -75.17 103.59
N ILE A 1057 32.21 -73.93 103.85
CA ILE A 1057 33.37 -73.62 104.70
C ILE A 1057 33.05 -73.78 106.18
N LYS A 1058 31.79 -73.51 106.56
CA LYS A 1058 31.31 -73.68 107.92
C LYS A 1058 30.02 -74.46 107.90
N THR A 1059 30.04 -75.61 108.56
CA THR A 1059 28.87 -76.46 108.73
C THR A 1059 28.03 -75.99 109.93
N PRO A 1060 26.69 -75.97 109.81
CA PRO A 1060 25.78 -75.78 110.93
C PRO A 1060 26.01 -76.78 112.08
N GLU A 1061 25.92 -76.31 113.32
CA GLU A 1061 26.17 -77.14 114.51
C GLU A 1061 25.20 -78.33 114.60
N GLY A 1062 25.73 -79.53 114.83
CA GLY A 1062 24.95 -80.78 114.92
C GLY A 1062 24.77 -81.53 113.60
N TYR A 1063 25.31 -81.01 112.49
CA TYR A 1063 25.17 -81.58 111.16
C TYR A 1063 26.52 -81.97 110.52
N LEU A 1064 26.48 -82.91 109.57
CA LEU A 1064 27.60 -83.26 108.70
C LEU A 1064 27.65 -82.29 107.52
N GLY A 1065 28.79 -81.67 107.29
CA GLY A 1065 29.00 -80.76 106.17
C GLY A 1065 29.22 -81.50 104.85
N LEU A 1066 29.25 -80.74 103.76
CA LEU A 1066 29.63 -81.28 102.45
C LEU A 1066 31.04 -81.93 102.49
N GLU A 1067 31.13 -83.21 102.13
CA GLU A 1067 32.42 -83.92 102.01
C GLU A 1067 33.22 -83.48 100.78
N GLN A 1068 32.52 -83.05 99.71
CA GLN A 1068 33.13 -82.55 98.48
C GLN A 1068 32.47 -81.23 98.04
N PRO A 1069 33.24 -80.31 97.43
CA PRO A 1069 32.69 -79.13 96.78
C PRO A 1069 31.76 -79.48 95.62
N VAL A 1070 30.79 -78.61 95.33
CA VAL A 1070 29.88 -78.73 94.19
C VAL A 1070 30.44 -77.97 92.98
N GLN A 1071 30.57 -78.63 91.84
CA GLN A 1071 31.02 -78.02 90.58
C GLN A 1071 29.84 -77.48 89.79
N ILE A 1072 29.95 -76.26 89.26
CA ILE A 1072 28.93 -75.58 88.47
C ILE A 1072 29.57 -75.05 87.19
N VAL A 1073 29.07 -75.46 86.03
CA VAL A 1073 29.58 -74.98 84.73
C VAL A 1073 28.48 -74.24 84.00
N ILE A 1074 28.73 -72.98 83.64
CA ILE A 1074 27.83 -72.13 82.86
C ILE A 1074 28.42 -71.98 81.45
N GLN A 1075 27.72 -72.46 80.42
CA GLN A 1075 28.15 -72.35 79.01
C GLN A 1075 27.69 -71.04 78.36
N THR A 1076 28.36 -70.62 77.28
CA THR A 1076 28.06 -69.37 76.55
C THR A 1076 26.72 -69.38 75.80
N ASP A 1077 26.12 -70.55 75.60
CA ASP A 1077 24.77 -70.71 75.04
C ASP A 1077 23.67 -70.78 76.11
N GLY A 1078 24.05 -70.71 77.39
CA GLY A 1078 23.14 -70.64 78.52
C GLY A 1078 22.84 -71.96 79.20
N LYS A 1079 23.46 -73.06 78.77
CA LYS A 1079 23.34 -74.34 79.48
C LYS A 1079 24.18 -74.35 80.75
N VAL A 1080 23.60 -74.82 81.84
CA VAL A 1080 24.26 -74.95 83.15
C VAL A 1080 24.24 -76.41 83.59
N THR A 1081 25.40 -76.91 84.02
CA THR A 1081 25.52 -78.23 84.67
C THR A 1081 26.02 -78.06 86.10
N VAL A 1082 25.54 -78.92 87.00
CA VAL A 1082 25.96 -79.02 88.40
C VAL A 1082 26.44 -80.45 88.62
N ASP A 1083 27.70 -80.62 89.04
CA ASP A 1083 28.41 -81.91 89.17
C ASP A 1083 28.32 -82.80 87.92
N GLY A 1084 28.28 -82.18 86.75
CA GLY A 1084 28.20 -82.86 85.45
C GLY A 1084 26.76 -83.17 84.98
N GLU A 1085 25.75 -82.99 85.82
CA GLU A 1085 24.35 -83.19 85.46
C GLU A 1085 23.66 -81.86 85.09
N PRO A 1086 22.72 -81.83 84.12
CA PRO A 1086 21.98 -80.63 83.77
C PRO A 1086 21.16 -80.09 84.96
N SER A 1087 21.16 -78.76 85.14
CA SER A 1087 20.36 -78.09 86.18
C SER A 1087 19.17 -77.35 85.57
N GLU A 1088 18.06 -77.22 86.32
CA GLU A 1088 16.93 -76.38 85.92
C GLU A 1088 17.31 -74.90 86.04
N ILE A 1089 17.34 -74.22 84.88
CA ILE A 1089 17.70 -72.80 84.77
C ILE A 1089 16.43 -72.01 84.51
N GLN A 1090 16.25 -70.90 85.22
CA GLN A 1090 15.22 -69.93 84.89
C GLN A 1090 15.87 -68.79 84.10
N LEU A 1091 15.78 -68.87 82.77
CA LEU A 1091 16.12 -67.74 81.90
C LEU A 1091 15.05 -66.66 82.07
N GLN A 1092 15.48 -65.41 82.24
CA GLN A 1092 14.58 -64.30 82.59
C GLN A 1092 14.54 -63.22 81.51
N THR A 1093 13.36 -62.66 81.26
CA THR A 1093 13.18 -61.56 80.30
C THR A 1093 13.35 -60.19 80.94
N ASP A 1094 12.93 -60.02 82.20
CA ASP A 1094 12.74 -58.74 82.91
C ASP A 1094 13.72 -58.49 84.08
N HIS A 1095 14.42 -59.51 84.55
CA HIS A 1095 15.52 -59.37 85.51
C HIS A 1095 16.84 -58.98 84.82
N THR A 1096 17.77 -58.39 85.60
CA THR A 1096 19.13 -58.03 85.14
C THR A 1096 19.96 -59.25 84.74
N ASN A 1097 19.82 -60.37 85.47
CA ASN A 1097 20.59 -61.62 85.27
C ASN A 1097 19.66 -62.86 85.23
N ASN A 1098 20.11 -63.92 84.55
CA ASN A 1098 19.52 -65.27 84.55
C ASN A 1098 19.63 -65.92 85.93
N GLN A 1099 18.78 -66.89 86.28
CA GLN A 1099 18.77 -67.47 87.64
C GLN A 1099 19.10 -68.97 87.66
N ILE A 1100 19.98 -69.36 88.59
CA ILE A 1100 20.34 -70.73 88.92
C ILE A 1100 19.94 -70.97 90.37
N HIS A 1101 19.16 -72.02 90.63
CA HIS A 1101 18.77 -72.40 91.99
C HIS A 1101 19.40 -73.73 92.37
N LEU A 1102 20.12 -73.76 93.50
CA LEU A 1102 20.78 -74.94 94.02
C LEU A 1102 20.36 -75.18 95.45
N VAL A 1103 20.05 -76.43 95.80
CA VAL A 1103 19.67 -76.81 97.15
C VAL A 1103 20.74 -77.71 97.75
N ILE A 1104 21.30 -77.32 98.88
CA ILE A 1104 22.38 -78.04 99.58
C ILE A 1104 21.88 -78.59 100.91
N THR A 1105 21.97 -79.91 101.10
CA THR A 1105 21.42 -80.62 102.28
C THR A 1105 22.51 -81.13 103.22
N ASN A 1106 22.29 -81.10 104.54
CA ASN A 1106 23.17 -81.72 105.55
C ASN A 1106 22.39 -82.71 106.43
N GLN A 1107 23.04 -83.81 106.85
CA GLN A 1107 22.48 -84.85 107.74
C GLN A 1107 22.89 -84.65 109.21
N ALA A 1108 22.07 -85.09 110.17
CA ALA A 1108 22.34 -84.96 111.62
C ALA A 1108 23.23 -86.09 112.21
N LEU A 1109 24.07 -85.81 113.22
CA LEU A 1109 24.99 -86.76 113.89
C LEU A 1109 24.29 -87.74 114.88
N ILE A 1110 24.63 -89.05 114.86
CA ILE A 1110 24.03 -90.12 115.73
C ILE A 1110 25.12 -90.87 116.57
N PRO A 1111 24.97 -91.12 117.90
CA PRO A 1111 25.96 -91.87 118.74
C PRO A 1111 25.75 -93.41 118.85
N LEU A 1112 26.83 -94.20 119.03
CA LEU A 1112 26.92 -95.70 119.05
C LEU A 1112 27.01 -96.35 120.49
N PRO A 1113 26.73 -97.67 120.72
CA PRO A 1113 26.58 -98.28 122.08
C PRO A 1113 27.58 -99.39 122.58
N GLU A 1114 27.68 -99.52 123.93
CA GLU A 1114 28.07 -100.60 124.94
C GLU A 1114 29.44 -101.37 124.93
N THR A 1115 30.18 -101.62 126.05
CA THR A 1115 29.98 -102.60 127.18
C THR A 1115 31.12 -102.58 128.28
N GLY A 1116 30.83 -102.88 129.56
CA GLY A 1116 31.74 -103.57 130.54
C GLY A 1116 32.45 -102.84 131.72
N GLY A 1117 31.90 -102.89 132.96
CA GLY A 1117 32.44 -102.27 134.21
C GLY A 1117 33.55 -103.07 134.94
N SER A 1118 34.02 -102.82 136.18
CA SER A 1118 33.76 -101.86 137.27
C SER A 1118 35.02 -101.76 138.18
N GLY A 1119 35.62 -100.56 138.34
CA GLY A 1119 36.47 -100.13 139.46
C GLY A 1119 37.83 -100.79 139.69
N ARG A 1120 38.94 -100.08 139.38
CA ARG A 1120 40.23 -100.11 140.11
C ARG A 1120 41.22 -99.17 139.43
N LEU A 1121 41.11 -97.88 139.74
CA LEU A 1121 41.87 -97.24 140.83
C LEU A 1121 43.13 -96.61 140.19
N GLY A 1122 43.40 -95.33 140.41
CA GLY A 1122 43.55 -94.88 141.79
C GLY A 1122 44.60 -95.73 142.53
N PHE A 1123 45.51 -96.38 141.80
CA PHE A 1123 46.70 -97.03 142.34
C PHE A 1123 47.72 -96.02 142.87
N LEU A 1124 47.52 -94.70 142.67
CA LEU A 1124 48.62 -93.73 142.85
C LEU A 1124 48.33 -92.54 143.76
N LEU A 1125 47.08 -92.27 144.12
CA LEU A 1125 46.80 -91.46 145.32
C LEU A 1125 46.89 -92.38 146.52
N LEU A 1126 48.03 -92.31 147.21
CA LEU A 1126 48.25 -92.82 148.57
C LEU A 1126 48.99 -94.16 148.72
N GLY A 1127 49.76 -94.55 147.70
CA GLY A 1127 51.16 -94.96 147.95
C GLY A 1127 52.01 -93.84 148.60
N ILE A 1128 51.51 -92.59 148.58
CA ILE A 1128 52.11 -91.40 149.20
C ILE A 1128 51.70 -91.19 150.68
N LEU A 1129 50.68 -91.86 151.23
CA LEU A 1129 50.37 -91.77 152.69
C LEU A 1129 51.08 -92.83 153.55
N ALA A 1130 51.82 -93.78 152.94
CA ALA A 1130 52.59 -94.76 153.68
C ALA A 1130 54.00 -94.29 154.13
N ILE A 1131 54.51 -93.13 153.67
CA ILE A 1131 55.91 -92.73 154.00
C ILE A 1131 56.02 -91.43 154.81
N VAL A 1132 55.08 -90.49 154.78
CA VAL A 1132 55.25 -89.19 155.48
C VAL A 1132 54.76 -89.18 156.95
N SER A 1133 53.83 -90.04 157.38
CA SER A 1133 53.24 -89.88 158.72
C SER A 1133 53.46 -91.05 159.69
N PHE A 1134 54.07 -92.14 159.23
CA PHE A 1134 54.88 -93.01 160.08
C PHE A 1134 56.06 -92.24 160.75
N VAL A 1135 56.38 -91.02 160.25
CA VAL A 1135 57.40 -90.13 160.83
C VAL A 1135 56.85 -89.15 161.89
N VAL A 1136 55.54 -88.83 161.91
CA VAL A 1136 54.98 -87.88 162.92
C VAL A 1136 54.24 -88.58 164.06
N TYR A 1137 53.68 -89.79 163.87
CA TYR A 1137 52.87 -90.42 164.92
C TYR A 1137 53.65 -91.36 165.88
N LEU A 1138 54.88 -91.79 165.56
CA LEU A 1138 55.61 -92.76 166.41
C LEU A 1138 56.79 -92.21 167.22
N ARG A 1139 57.15 -90.93 167.16
CA ARG A 1139 58.24 -90.40 167.99
C ARG A 1139 58.04 -88.96 168.47
N GLY A 1140 57.43 -88.86 169.65
CA GLY A 1140 57.64 -87.75 170.59
C GLY A 1140 56.34 -87.12 171.09
N MET A 1141 55.49 -87.79 171.87
CA MET A 1141 55.74 -87.96 173.31
C MET A 1141 56.79 -87.00 173.87
N ARG A 1142 56.36 -85.87 174.45
CA ARG A 1142 56.65 -85.47 175.84
C ARG A 1142 56.46 -83.96 176.06
N ARG A 1143 55.52 -83.67 176.96
CA ARG A 1143 55.64 -82.78 178.15
C ARG A 1143 55.96 -81.29 177.96
N GLY A 1144 55.02 -80.50 178.51
CA GLY A 1144 55.26 -79.25 179.25
C GLY A 1144 55.34 -78.01 178.37
N GLY A 1145 54.77 -76.86 178.70
CA GLY A 1145 54.09 -76.32 179.89
C GLY A 1145 53.80 -74.83 179.60
N ILE A 1146 52.65 -74.30 180.02
CA ILE A 1146 52.48 -73.24 181.05
C ILE A 1146 52.70 -71.77 180.59
N SER A 1147 51.64 -70.98 180.83
CA SER A 1147 51.47 -69.52 181.10
C SER A 1147 52.13 -68.46 180.20
N SER A 1148 51.33 -67.53 179.68
CA SER A 1148 50.94 -66.25 180.31
C SER A 1148 49.87 -65.57 179.46
#